data_AF-A0A2N9J0I8-F1
#
_entry.id   AF-A0A2N9J0I8-F1
#
_cell.length_a   1.000
_cell.length_b   1.000
_cell.length_c   1.000
_cell.angle_alpha   90.00
_cell.angle_beta   90.00
_cell.angle_gamma   90.00
#
_symmetry.space_group_name_H-M   'P 1'
#
loop_
_entity.id
_entity.type
_entity.pdbx_description
1 polymer ?
#
loop_
_entity_poly.entity_id
_entity_poly.type
_entity_poly.pdbx_seq_one_letter_code
_entity_poly.pdbx_strand_id
1 'polypeptide(L)'
;MTARNEFRFRKQTKAAIIVQAHLRSHIAYSYYKSLQKAALVTQCGWRRRVARKELRNLKMAARETGALKEAKDKLEKRVEELTWRLQLEKRLRTDLEEEKGQEIAKLQDALHATQIQVEEANARVIQEQEAARKAIEEAPPVIKETPVIIQDTEKIDSLTAEVESLKALLLSERQAAEEARKSSTDSEARNVELAKKLEDAEQKVDQLQESVQRLEEKLSNSESENQVLRQQALALSPTGKALSVRPKSMIIQRTPENGNVLNGEAKVASDMTLALSNAREPESEEKPQKSLNEKQQENQDILVKCISQNLGFSGGKPVAACVIYKCLLHWRSFEVERTSVFDRIIQPIASALDVPDNNDVLAYWLSNTSTLLYLLQHTLKATGAASLTPQRRRTATASLFGRVSQVGNNHGLRSSPQSAGLSSFLNGRGLGRLDDLRQVEAKYPALLFKQQLTAFLEKIYGMIRDNLKKEISPLLGLCIQAPRTSRGSLVKGRSQANAVAQQALIAHWQSIVKSLDNSLKTMKANNVPPFLVRKVFTQIFSFINVQLFNSLLLRRECCSFSNGEYVKAGLAELEQWCYEATEEYAGSAWDELKHIRQAVGFLVLSIQQLYRISTMYWDDKYGTHSVSSEVISNMRVMMTEDSGNAVSSSFLLDDDSSIPFSVDDISKSMQQIDVADIDPPPLIRENSGFGFLLPRSE
;
A
#
# COMPACT_ATOMS: atom_id res chain seq x y z
N MET A 1 -73.70 -64.76 -22.58
CA MET A 1 -73.58 -63.28 -22.66
C MET A 1 -72.17 -62.76 -22.29
N THR A 2 -71.48 -63.38 -21.34
CA THR A 2 -70.20 -62.93 -20.74
C THR A 2 -69.15 -62.44 -21.74
N ALA A 3 -68.79 -63.22 -22.76
CA ALA A 3 -67.76 -62.86 -23.74
C ALA A 3 -68.05 -61.54 -24.51
N ARG A 4 -69.33 -61.21 -24.77
CA ARG A 4 -69.70 -59.93 -25.42
C ARG A 4 -69.57 -58.72 -24.49
N ASN A 5 -69.67 -58.93 -23.18
CA ASN A 5 -69.46 -57.87 -22.20
C ASN A 5 -67.96 -57.65 -21.96
N GLU A 6 -67.18 -58.72 -21.88
CA GLU A 6 -65.72 -58.62 -21.77
C GLU A 6 -65.08 -57.98 -23.01
N PHE A 7 -65.52 -58.33 -24.22
CA PHE A 7 -65.06 -57.65 -25.44
C PHE A 7 -65.39 -56.14 -25.43
N ARG A 8 -66.58 -55.76 -24.97
CA ARG A 8 -66.97 -54.33 -24.82
C ARG A 8 -66.12 -53.63 -23.77
N PHE A 9 -65.86 -54.26 -22.62
CA PHE A 9 -64.98 -53.74 -21.59
C PHE A 9 -63.56 -53.51 -22.13
N ARG A 10 -62.93 -54.52 -22.75
CA ARG A 10 -61.59 -54.40 -23.36
C ARG A 10 -61.54 -53.27 -24.42
N LYS A 11 -62.60 -53.08 -25.22
CA LYS A 11 -62.70 -51.96 -26.18
C LYS A 11 -62.79 -50.60 -25.49
N GLN A 12 -63.59 -50.48 -24.42
CA GLN A 12 -63.71 -49.27 -23.60
C GLN A 12 -62.40 -48.94 -22.88
N THR A 13 -61.75 -49.92 -22.25
CA THR A 13 -60.44 -49.75 -21.60
C THR A 13 -59.38 -49.27 -22.59
N LYS A 14 -59.32 -49.88 -23.80
CA LYS A 14 -58.37 -49.44 -24.84
C LYS A 14 -58.63 -47.99 -25.27
N ALA A 15 -59.89 -47.60 -25.46
CA ALA A 15 -60.25 -46.21 -25.78
C ALA A 15 -59.89 -45.24 -24.64
N ALA A 16 -60.18 -45.60 -23.39
CA ALA A 16 -59.85 -44.81 -22.21
C ALA A 16 -58.33 -44.59 -22.06
N ILE A 17 -57.52 -45.64 -22.27
CA ILE A 17 -56.06 -45.55 -22.25
C ILE A 17 -55.55 -44.57 -23.33
N ILE A 18 -56.09 -44.63 -24.55
CA ILE A 18 -55.71 -43.69 -25.64
C ILE A 18 -56.05 -42.25 -25.28
N VAL A 19 -57.25 -41.99 -24.75
CA VAL A 19 -57.66 -40.65 -24.31
C VAL A 19 -56.80 -40.14 -23.15
N GLN A 20 -56.51 -40.98 -22.15
CA GLN A 20 -55.64 -40.65 -21.02
C GLN A 20 -54.19 -40.38 -21.47
N ALA A 21 -53.67 -41.14 -22.43
CA ALA A 21 -52.33 -40.93 -22.99
C ALA A 21 -52.23 -39.59 -23.73
N HIS A 22 -53.21 -39.27 -24.59
CA HIS A 22 -53.27 -37.96 -25.26
C HIS A 22 -53.42 -36.80 -24.26
N LEU A 23 -54.26 -36.93 -23.23
CA LEU A 23 -54.42 -35.88 -22.21
C LEU A 23 -53.12 -35.65 -21.42
N ARG A 24 -52.44 -36.71 -20.97
CA ARG A 24 -51.15 -36.62 -20.27
C ARG A 24 -50.07 -36.00 -21.14
N SER A 25 -50.00 -36.40 -22.41
CA SER A 25 -49.07 -35.83 -23.40
C SER A 25 -49.33 -34.33 -23.60
N HIS A 26 -50.59 -33.93 -23.78
CA HIS A 26 -50.97 -32.52 -23.94
C HIS A 26 -50.63 -31.67 -22.71
N ILE A 27 -50.88 -32.18 -21.49
CA ILE A 27 -50.53 -31.49 -20.24
C ILE A 27 -49.00 -31.31 -20.14
N ALA A 28 -48.22 -32.36 -20.38
CA ALA A 28 -46.76 -32.30 -20.34
C ALA A 28 -46.18 -31.33 -21.40
N TYR A 29 -46.71 -31.37 -22.63
CA TYR A 29 -46.30 -30.46 -23.71
C TYR A 29 -46.66 -29.00 -23.41
N SER A 30 -47.86 -28.74 -22.86
CA SER A 30 -48.29 -27.41 -22.44
C SER A 30 -47.40 -26.85 -21.32
N TYR A 31 -47.10 -27.68 -20.31
CA TYR A 31 -46.17 -27.30 -19.23
C TYR A 31 -44.77 -26.99 -19.75
N TYR A 32 -44.21 -27.86 -20.61
CA TYR A 32 -42.92 -27.63 -21.26
C TYR A 32 -42.90 -26.32 -22.06
N LYS A 33 -43.95 -26.03 -22.83
CA LYS A 33 -44.07 -24.76 -23.58
C LYS A 33 -44.20 -23.54 -22.67
N SER A 34 -44.87 -23.66 -21.53
CA SER A 34 -44.94 -22.60 -20.52
C SER A 34 -43.56 -22.33 -19.91
N LEU A 35 -42.86 -23.38 -19.48
CA LEU A 35 -41.53 -23.30 -18.89
C LEU A 35 -40.49 -22.74 -19.89
N GLN A 36 -40.55 -23.16 -21.16
CA GLN A 36 -39.71 -22.61 -22.23
C GLN A 36 -39.91 -21.09 -22.39
N LYS A 37 -41.16 -20.61 -22.37
CA LYS A 37 -41.46 -19.17 -22.43
C LYS A 37 -40.94 -18.43 -21.20
N ALA A 38 -41.17 -18.97 -20.00
CA ALA A 38 -40.71 -18.36 -18.75
C ALA A 38 -39.17 -18.27 -18.68
N ALA A 39 -38.46 -19.32 -19.10
CA ALA A 39 -37.00 -19.34 -19.19
C ALA A 39 -36.48 -18.27 -20.16
N LEU A 40 -37.05 -18.16 -21.36
CA LEU A 40 -36.67 -17.14 -22.34
C LEU A 40 -36.91 -15.72 -21.82
N VAL A 41 -38.05 -15.45 -21.18
CA VAL A 41 -38.36 -14.13 -20.58
C VAL A 41 -37.35 -13.78 -19.49
N THR A 42 -37.03 -14.71 -18.59
CA THR A 42 -36.05 -14.50 -17.52
C THR A 42 -34.64 -14.28 -18.06
N GLN A 43 -34.19 -15.07 -19.04
CA GLN A 43 -32.89 -14.92 -19.69
C GLN A 43 -32.77 -13.57 -20.43
N CYS A 44 -33.79 -13.16 -21.18
CA CYS A 44 -33.84 -11.85 -21.84
C CYS A 44 -33.86 -10.70 -20.83
N GLY A 45 -34.60 -10.84 -19.73
CA GLY A 45 -34.61 -9.87 -18.62
C GLY A 45 -33.23 -9.72 -17.97
N TRP A 46 -32.53 -10.83 -17.73
CA TRP A 46 -31.18 -10.82 -17.17
C TRP A 46 -30.17 -10.18 -18.12
N ARG A 47 -30.13 -10.59 -19.39
CA ARG A 47 -29.28 -9.96 -20.44
C ARG A 47 -29.51 -8.44 -20.51
N ARG A 48 -30.77 -8.00 -20.47
CA ARG A 48 -31.13 -6.57 -20.45
C ARG A 48 -30.65 -5.84 -19.20
N ARG A 49 -30.62 -6.50 -18.04
CA ARG A 49 -30.11 -5.95 -16.77
C ARG A 49 -28.58 -5.81 -16.82
N VAL A 50 -27.87 -6.80 -17.33
CA VAL A 50 -26.41 -6.79 -17.50
C VAL A 50 -26.00 -5.67 -18.46
N ALA A 51 -26.57 -5.63 -19.68
CA ALA A 51 -26.26 -4.59 -20.67
C ALA A 51 -26.57 -3.15 -20.15
N ARG A 52 -27.60 -2.99 -19.31
CA ARG A 52 -27.90 -1.70 -18.65
C ARG A 52 -26.90 -1.33 -17.54
N LYS A 53 -26.28 -2.30 -16.87
CA LYS A 53 -25.20 -2.06 -15.90
C LYS A 53 -23.93 -1.64 -16.64
N GLU A 54 -23.58 -2.39 -17.67
CA GLU A 54 -22.42 -2.13 -18.55
C GLU A 54 -22.49 -0.75 -19.20
N LEU A 55 -23.64 -0.38 -19.80
CA LEU A 55 -23.86 0.96 -20.36
C LEU A 55 -23.71 2.09 -19.33
N ARG A 56 -24.03 1.85 -18.04
CA ARG A 56 -23.80 2.84 -16.98
C ARG A 56 -22.31 2.97 -16.66
N ASN A 57 -21.59 1.85 -16.57
CA ASN A 57 -20.15 1.84 -16.34
C ASN A 57 -19.40 2.56 -17.48
N LEU A 58 -19.71 2.24 -18.74
CA LEU A 58 -19.13 2.92 -19.91
C LEU A 58 -19.42 4.42 -19.92
N LYS A 59 -20.62 4.85 -19.50
CA LYS A 59 -20.95 6.29 -19.35
C LYS A 59 -20.23 6.99 -18.20
N MET A 60 -19.82 6.27 -17.15
CA MET A 60 -19.00 6.84 -16.08
C MET A 60 -17.54 6.96 -16.54
N ALA A 61 -16.97 5.89 -17.11
CA ALA A 61 -15.63 5.91 -17.68
C ALA A 61 -15.45 7.03 -18.72
N ALA A 62 -16.41 7.21 -19.64
CA ALA A 62 -16.37 8.30 -20.62
C ALA A 62 -16.39 9.71 -19.99
N ARG A 63 -17.02 9.90 -18.83
CA ARG A 63 -17.00 11.17 -18.08
C ARG A 63 -15.68 11.37 -17.34
N GLU A 64 -15.12 10.30 -16.77
CA GLU A 64 -13.81 10.30 -16.13
C GLU A 64 -12.71 10.61 -17.14
N THR A 65 -12.77 10.07 -18.36
CA THR A 65 -11.85 10.43 -19.47
C THR A 65 -11.95 11.92 -19.82
N GLY A 66 -13.16 12.50 -19.83
CA GLY A 66 -13.35 13.93 -20.03
C GLY A 66 -12.73 14.79 -18.93
N ALA A 67 -12.96 14.43 -17.66
CA ALA A 67 -12.36 15.11 -16.51
C ALA A 67 -10.83 14.99 -16.49
N LEU A 68 -10.28 13.84 -16.90
CA LEU A 68 -8.84 13.61 -17.01
C LEU A 68 -8.22 14.45 -18.15
N LYS A 69 -8.93 14.62 -19.27
CA LYS A 69 -8.51 15.54 -20.33
C LYS A 69 -8.51 16.99 -19.84
N GLU A 70 -9.57 17.46 -19.19
CA GLU A 70 -9.58 18.82 -18.61
C GLU A 70 -8.48 19.06 -17.57
N ALA A 71 -8.12 18.04 -16.80
CA ALA A 71 -7.00 18.10 -15.86
C ALA A 71 -5.65 18.19 -16.60
N LYS A 72 -5.46 17.41 -17.67
CA LYS A 72 -4.28 17.48 -18.55
C LYS A 72 -4.14 18.86 -19.20
N ASP A 73 -5.20 19.36 -19.84
CA ASP A 73 -5.20 20.67 -20.51
C ASP A 73 -4.90 21.83 -19.53
N LYS A 74 -5.29 21.70 -18.25
CA LYS A 74 -4.94 22.65 -17.17
C LYS A 74 -3.49 22.52 -16.72
N LEU A 75 -2.96 21.30 -16.65
CA LEU A 75 -1.57 21.03 -16.28
C LEU A 75 -0.60 21.53 -17.35
N GLU A 76 -0.90 21.29 -18.64
CA GLU A 76 -0.12 21.78 -19.78
C GLU A 76 0.02 23.30 -19.75
N LYS A 77 -1.10 24.03 -19.57
CA LYS A 77 -1.07 25.51 -19.40
C LYS A 77 -0.25 25.98 -18.21
N ARG A 78 -0.23 25.22 -17.11
CA ARG A 78 0.64 25.54 -15.94
C ARG A 78 2.11 25.28 -16.24
N VAL A 79 2.44 24.24 -16.99
CA VAL A 79 3.82 23.98 -17.44
C VAL A 79 4.29 25.07 -18.40
N GLU A 80 3.45 25.52 -19.34
CA GLU A 80 3.73 26.65 -20.21
C GLU A 80 3.97 27.95 -19.41
N GLU A 81 3.09 28.27 -18.46
CA GLU A 81 3.21 29.44 -17.58
C GLU A 81 4.52 29.42 -16.76
N LEU A 82 4.83 28.27 -16.12
CA LEU A 82 6.04 28.10 -15.32
C LEU A 82 7.31 28.14 -16.18
N THR A 83 7.26 27.59 -17.40
CA THR A 83 8.39 27.65 -18.35
C THR A 83 8.67 29.09 -18.76
N TRP A 84 7.63 29.89 -19.02
CA TRP A 84 7.77 31.31 -19.34
C TRP A 84 8.31 32.13 -18.16
N ARG A 85 7.79 31.90 -16.94
CA ARG A 85 8.33 32.52 -15.71
C ARG A 85 9.80 32.18 -15.48
N LEU A 86 10.20 30.93 -15.66
CA LEU A 86 11.60 30.50 -15.50
C LEU A 86 12.52 31.14 -16.56
N GLN A 87 12.05 31.31 -17.80
CA GLN A 87 12.80 32.04 -18.83
C GLN A 87 12.96 33.53 -18.50
N LEU A 88 11.92 34.16 -17.94
CA LEU A 88 11.97 35.55 -17.48
C LEU A 88 12.93 35.72 -16.30
N GLU A 89 12.86 34.85 -15.29
CA GLU A 89 13.75 34.88 -14.13
C GLU A 89 15.22 34.68 -14.53
N LYS A 90 15.50 33.77 -15.48
CA LYS A 90 16.85 33.57 -16.02
C LYS A 90 17.42 34.84 -16.66
N ARG A 91 16.61 35.61 -17.40
CA ARG A 91 17.03 36.91 -17.96
C ARG A 91 17.31 37.93 -16.86
N LEU A 92 16.39 38.07 -15.90
CA LEU A 92 16.59 38.99 -14.77
C LEU A 92 17.85 38.65 -13.96
N ARG A 93 18.20 37.36 -13.82
CA ARG A 93 19.47 36.94 -13.19
C ARG A 93 20.70 37.32 -14.03
N THR A 94 20.68 37.14 -15.35
CA THR A 94 21.80 37.56 -16.21
C THR A 94 21.97 39.08 -16.22
N ASP A 95 20.88 39.83 -16.24
CA ASP A 95 20.88 41.30 -16.21
C ASP A 95 21.48 41.80 -14.88
N LEU A 96 21.10 41.20 -13.74
CA LEU A 96 21.66 41.49 -12.41
C LEU A 96 23.13 41.06 -12.25
N GLU A 97 23.56 39.98 -12.91
CA GLU A 97 24.97 39.58 -12.93
C GLU A 97 25.81 40.57 -13.75
N GLU A 98 25.27 41.11 -14.85
CA GLU A 98 25.91 42.16 -15.64
C GLU A 98 26.03 43.48 -14.86
N GLU A 99 24.94 43.94 -14.20
CA GLU A 99 24.98 45.15 -13.34
C GLU A 99 26.03 45.03 -12.23
N LYS A 100 26.10 43.88 -11.55
CA LYS A 100 27.13 43.61 -10.54
C LYS A 100 28.54 43.62 -11.13
N GLY A 101 28.73 43.07 -12.33
CA GLY A 101 30.01 43.14 -13.04
C GLY A 101 30.45 44.59 -13.32
N GLN A 102 29.51 45.44 -13.75
CA GLN A 102 29.75 46.86 -13.98
C GLN A 102 30.06 47.63 -12.67
N GLU A 103 29.42 47.28 -11.56
CA GLU A 103 29.69 47.91 -10.26
C GLU A 103 31.04 47.46 -9.67
N ILE A 104 31.40 46.18 -9.79
CA ILE A 104 32.72 45.66 -9.41
C ILE A 104 33.83 46.38 -10.21
N ALA A 105 33.65 46.59 -11.51
CA ALA A 105 34.62 47.32 -12.33
C ALA A 105 34.84 48.75 -11.82
N LYS A 106 33.75 49.50 -11.54
CA LYS A 106 33.83 50.86 -10.98
C LYS A 106 34.54 50.90 -9.62
N LEU A 107 34.31 49.90 -8.76
CA LEU A 107 34.97 49.78 -7.46
C LEU A 107 36.46 49.43 -7.60
N GLN A 108 36.84 48.60 -8.59
CA GLN A 108 38.23 48.30 -8.91
C GLN A 108 38.97 49.53 -9.43
N ASP A 109 38.35 50.30 -10.33
CA ASP A 109 38.92 51.56 -10.85
C ASP A 109 39.12 52.59 -9.72
N ALA A 110 38.12 52.74 -8.83
CA ALA A 110 38.21 53.62 -7.67
C ALA A 110 39.31 53.18 -6.69
N LEU A 111 39.42 51.87 -6.41
CA LEU A 111 40.48 51.32 -5.56
C LEU A 111 41.86 51.59 -6.16
N HIS A 112 42.05 51.35 -7.47
CA HIS A 112 43.31 51.61 -8.15
C HIS A 112 43.69 53.10 -8.11
N ALA A 113 42.71 54.01 -8.27
CA ALA A 113 42.95 55.44 -8.13
C ALA A 113 43.40 55.82 -6.71
N THR A 114 42.79 55.24 -5.67
CA THR A 114 43.24 55.48 -4.28
C THR A 114 44.61 54.88 -3.98
N GLN A 115 44.95 53.72 -4.56
CA GLN A 115 46.26 53.09 -4.42
C GLN A 115 47.38 54.00 -4.99
N ILE A 116 47.15 54.59 -6.17
CA ILE A 116 48.08 55.58 -6.76
C ILE A 116 48.26 56.79 -5.84
N GLN A 117 47.18 57.32 -5.25
CA GLN A 117 47.27 58.45 -4.30
C GLN A 117 48.05 58.10 -3.04
N VAL A 118 47.93 56.87 -2.53
CA VAL A 118 48.71 56.38 -1.38
C VAL A 118 50.20 56.24 -1.75
N GLU A 119 50.52 55.75 -2.95
CA GLU A 119 51.89 55.66 -3.44
C GLU A 119 52.52 57.05 -3.64
N GLU A 120 51.79 58.02 -4.21
CA GLU A 120 52.20 59.42 -4.29
C GLU A 120 52.43 60.05 -2.91
N ALA A 121 51.54 59.78 -1.94
CA ALA A 121 51.68 60.31 -0.58
C ALA A 121 52.90 59.70 0.13
N ASN A 122 53.14 58.40 -0.01
CA ASN A 122 54.31 57.72 0.52
C ASN A 122 55.62 58.25 -0.09
N ALA A 123 55.65 58.54 -1.39
CA ALA A 123 56.80 59.15 -2.05
C ALA A 123 57.13 60.54 -1.45
N ARG A 124 56.11 61.35 -1.12
CA ARG A 124 56.31 62.64 -0.41
C ARG A 124 56.85 62.44 1.01
N VAL A 125 56.34 61.46 1.75
CA VAL A 125 56.86 61.13 3.11
C VAL A 125 58.33 60.71 3.06
N ILE A 126 58.75 59.95 2.05
CA ILE A 126 60.16 59.57 1.87
C ILE A 126 61.02 60.81 1.60
N GLN A 127 60.58 61.75 0.74
CA GLN A 127 61.29 63.00 0.49
C GLN A 127 61.44 63.87 1.76
N GLU A 128 60.38 63.98 2.58
CA GLU A 128 60.43 64.66 3.88
C GLU A 128 61.40 63.96 4.86
N GLN A 129 61.44 62.63 4.89
CA GLN A 129 62.39 61.87 5.71
C GLN A 129 63.85 62.03 5.27
N GLU A 130 64.11 62.12 3.96
CA GLU A 130 65.44 62.41 3.42
C GLU A 130 65.88 63.85 3.71
N ALA A 131 64.97 64.82 3.64
CA ALA A 131 65.21 66.19 4.06
C ALA A 131 65.51 66.29 5.57
N ALA A 132 64.74 65.58 6.40
CA ALA A 132 64.98 65.48 7.84
C ALA A 132 66.32 64.80 8.17
N ARG A 133 66.72 63.76 7.42
CA ARG A 133 68.06 63.14 7.55
C ARG A 133 69.18 64.13 7.27
N LYS A 134 69.09 64.92 6.20
CA LYS A 134 70.09 65.97 5.90
C LYS A 134 70.17 67.03 7.01
N ALA A 135 69.03 67.45 7.55
CA ALA A 135 68.98 68.38 8.68
C ALA A 135 69.58 67.81 9.98
N ILE A 136 69.59 66.48 10.16
CA ILE A 136 70.27 65.80 11.28
C ILE A 136 71.78 65.67 11.02
N GLU A 137 72.19 65.49 9.76
CA GLU A 137 73.60 65.37 9.35
C GLU A 137 74.38 66.71 9.47
N GLU A 138 73.68 67.86 9.40
CA GLU A 138 74.25 69.19 9.63
C GLU A 138 74.44 69.55 11.13
N ALA A 139 74.12 68.66 12.08
CA ALA A 139 74.31 68.90 13.51
C ALA A 139 75.69 68.39 14.02
N PRO A 140 76.50 69.23 14.71
CA PRO A 140 77.88 68.86 15.09
C PRO A 140 77.95 67.86 16.28
N PRO A 141 78.97 66.98 16.33
CA PRO A 141 78.99 65.83 17.24
C PRO A 141 79.63 66.11 18.61
N VAL A 142 79.14 65.44 19.66
CA VAL A 142 79.77 65.40 21.00
C VAL A 142 79.99 63.96 21.48
N ILE A 143 81.12 63.41 21.02
CA ILE A 143 82.09 62.53 21.73
C ILE A 143 81.60 61.79 22.99
N LYS A 144 81.61 60.45 22.94
CA LYS A 144 82.51 59.59 23.75
C LYS A 144 82.37 58.10 23.41
N GLU A 145 83.33 57.58 22.64
CA GLU A 145 83.55 56.15 22.49
C GLU A 145 84.16 55.55 23.77
N THR A 146 83.79 54.32 24.10
CA THR A 146 84.46 53.51 25.13
C THR A 146 84.69 52.12 24.52
N PRO A 147 85.94 51.65 24.39
CA PRO A 147 86.22 50.41 23.65
C PRO A 147 86.05 49.17 24.54
N VAL A 148 85.38 48.14 24.03
CA VAL A 148 85.37 46.79 24.63
C VAL A 148 85.60 45.74 23.55
N ILE A 149 86.29 44.68 23.94
CA ILE A 149 86.98 43.70 23.11
C ILE A 149 86.15 42.41 22.98
N ILE A 150 86.07 41.90 21.75
CA ILE A 150 85.96 40.48 21.35
C ILE A 150 85.15 39.59 22.32
N GLN A 151 83.83 39.49 22.09
CA GLN A 151 83.03 38.38 22.64
C GLN A 151 81.89 37.93 21.71
N ASP A 152 81.96 38.28 20.42
CA ASP A 152 80.79 38.22 19.53
C ASP A 152 80.71 36.97 18.66
N THR A 153 81.80 36.25 18.35
CA THR A 153 81.74 35.15 17.36
C THR A 153 80.89 33.97 17.82
N GLU A 154 81.15 33.39 19.01
CA GLU A 154 80.33 32.29 19.56
C GLU A 154 78.88 32.73 19.85
N LYS A 155 78.69 34.02 20.16
CA LYS A 155 77.38 34.60 20.42
C LYS A 155 76.59 34.82 19.12
N ILE A 156 77.25 35.21 18.04
CA ILE A 156 76.69 35.29 16.68
C ILE A 156 76.36 33.88 16.18
N ASP A 157 77.21 32.89 16.39
CA ASP A 157 76.92 31.50 16.01
C ASP A 157 75.73 30.94 16.80
N SER A 158 75.66 31.19 18.12
CA SER A 158 74.49 30.86 18.96
C SER A 158 73.21 31.55 18.46
N LEU A 159 73.26 32.84 18.16
CA LEU A 159 72.11 33.60 17.65
C LEU A 159 71.72 33.14 16.24
N THR A 160 72.67 32.68 15.42
CA THR A 160 72.42 32.16 14.08
C THR A 160 71.71 30.81 14.15
N ALA A 161 72.17 29.91 15.03
CA ALA A 161 71.49 28.64 15.30
C ALA A 161 70.09 28.84 15.91
N GLU A 162 69.92 29.82 16.80
CA GLU A 162 68.61 30.20 17.35
C GLU A 162 67.68 30.76 16.25
N VAL A 163 68.20 31.60 15.35
CA VAL A 163 67.46 32.11 14.17
C VAL A 163 67.08 30.99 13.20
N GLU A 164 67.93 29.97 13.00
CA GLU A 164 67.58 28.80 12.18
C GLU A 164 66.52 27.91 12.84
N SER A 165 66.61 27.70 14.15
CA SER A 165 65.59 27.00 14.94
C SER A 165 64.24 27.73 14.89
N LEU A 166 64.24 29.06 15.08
CA LEU A 166 63.05 29.90 14.99
C LEU A 166 62.47 29.91 13.56
N LYS A 167 63.29 29.88 12.51
CA LYS A 167 62.82 29.70 11.13
C LYS A 167 62.14 28.36 10.91
N ALA A 168 62.68 27.27 11.47
CA ALA A 168 62.07 25.94 11.37
C ALA A 168 60.72 25.87 12.11
N LEU A 169 60.65 26.43 13.33
CA LEU A 169 59.41 26.56 14.09
C LEU A 169 58.36 27.42 13.37
N LEU A 170 58.77 28.57 12.81
CA LEU A 170 57.89 29.44 12.00
C LEU A 170 57.31 28.68 10.79
N LEU A 171 58.10 27.82 10.15
CA LEU A 171 57.68 27.04 8.99
C LEU A 171 56.68 25.94 9.38
N SER A 172 56.91 25.26 10.50
CA SER A 172 55.98 24.29 11.09
C SER A 172 54.66 24.94 11.50
N GLU A 173 54.72 26.07 12.21
CA GLU A 173 53.53 26.81 12.65
C GLU A 173 52.72 27.33 11.45
N ARG A 174 53.40 27.78 10.39
CA ARG A 174 52.75 28.20 9.14
C ARG A 174 52.07 27.05 8.41
N GLN A 175 52.63 25.83 8.44
CA GLN A 175 51.97 24.64 7.89
C GLN A 175 50.73 24.26 8.71
N ALA A 176 50.84 24.22 10.05
CA ALA A 176 49.71 23.96 10.93
C ALA A 176 48.58 25.00 10.76
N ALA A 177 48.92 26.28 10.61
CA ALA A 177 47.96 27.35 10.33
C ALA A 177 47.26 27.19 8.97
N GLU A 178 47.97 26.72 7.94
CA GLU A 178 47.40 26.48 6.61
C GLU A 178 46.46 25.26 6.60
N GLU A 179 46.82 24.19 7.32
CA GLU A 179 45.96 23.02 7.53
C GLU A 179 44.69 23.36 8.34
N ALA A 180 44.84 24.16 9.41
CA ALA A 180 43.72 24.66 10.20
C ALA A 180 42.77 25.55 9.37
N ARG A 181 43.32 26.44 8.53
CA ARG A 181 42.53 27.25 7.58
C ARG A 181 41.73 26.37 6.63
N LYS A 182 42.37 25.36 6.03
CA LYS A 182 41.70 24.43 5.09
C LYS A 182 40.58 23.65 5.78
N SER A 183 40.81 23.20 7.01
CA SER A 183 39.77 22.54 7.82
C SER A 183 38.61 23.48 8.17
N SER A 184 38.88 24.76 8.41
CA SER A 184 37.85 25.80 8.59
C SER A 184 37.03 26.00 7.32
N THR A 185 37.67 26.19 6.16
CA THR A 185 36.95 26.40 4.89
C THR A 185 36.09 25.20 4.49
N ASP A 186 36.57 23.97 4.71
CA ASP A 186 35.80 22.75 4.46
C ASP A 186 34.57 22.64 5.42
N SER A 187 34.70 23.15 6.64
CA SER A 187 33.62 23.17 7.63
C SER A 187 32.61 24.29 7.36
N GLU A 188 33.07 25.46 6.94
CA GLU A 188 32.24 26.58 6.48
C GLU A 188 31.42 26.18 5.24
N ALA A 189 32.04 25.51 4.25
CA ALA A 189 31.33 25.01 3.07
C ALA A 189 30.20 24.02 3.43
N ARG A 190 30.44 23.10 4.38
CA ARG A 190 29.40 22.19 4.90
C ARG A 190 28.30 22.95 5.66
N ASN A 191 28.65 23.97 6.44
CA ASN A 191 27.67 24.79 7.14
C ASN A 191 26.78 25.57 6.16
N VAL A 192 27.33 26.09 5.05
CA VAL A 192 26.54 26.73 3.99
C VAL A 192 25.59 25.72 3.30
N GLU A 193 26.05 24.50 3.04
CA GLU A 193 25.19 23.44 2.48
C GLU A 193 24.05 23.04 3.44
N LEU A 194 24.34 22.96 4.75
CA LEU A 194 23.34 22.67 5.78
C LEU A 194 22.35 23.83 5.96
N ALA A 195 22.82 25.08 5.95
CA ALA A 195 21.95 26.26 6.01
C ALA A 195 20.98 26.31 4.83
N LYS A 196 21.44 26.00 3.61
CA LYS A 196 20.57 25.91 2.43
C LYS A 196 19.53 24.78 2.56
N LYS A 197 19.91 23.62 3.11
CA LYS A 197 18.97 22.52 3.37
C LYS A 197 17.94 22.86 4.44
N LEU A 198 18.29 23.73 5.39
CA LEU A 198 17.36 24.27 6.38
C LEU A 198 16.37 25.23 5.74
N GLU A 199 16.84 26.18 4.91
CA GLU A 199 15.99 27.10 4.14
C GLU A 199 15.01 26.33 3.22
N ASP A 200 15.50 25.32 2.48
CA ASP A 200 14.67 24.41 1.66
C ASP A 200 13.65 23.59 2.47
N ALA A 201 13.83 23.46 3.79
CA ALA A 201 12.91 22.80 4.71
C ALA A 201 11.90 23.79 5.31
N GLU A 202 12.35 24.99 5.69
CA GLU A 202 11.50 26.09 6.16
C GLU A 202 10.49 26.49 5.08
N GLN A 203 10.92 26.68 3.83
CA GLN A 203 10.01 26.94 2.70
C GLN A 203 8.94 25.85 2.51
N LYS A 204 9.24 24.57 2.84
CA LYS A 204 8.25 23.48 2.79
C LYS A 204 7.31 23.51 3.98
N VAL A 205 7.79 23.91 5.17
CA VAL A 205 6.95 24.13 6.34
C VAL A 205 5.96 25.26 6.07
N ASP A 206 6.39 26.37 5.47
CA ASP A 206 5.52 27.50 5.11
C ASP A 206 4.46 27.09 4.09
N GLN A 207 4.84 26.37 3.03
CA GLN A 207 3.89 25.81 2.05
C GLN A 207 2.86 24.87 2.70
N LEU A 208 3.28 24.06 3.68
CA LEU A 208 2.38 23.20 4.44
C LEU A 208 1.46 24.02 5.36
N GLN A 209 1.97 25.06 6.04
CA GLN A 209 1.16 25.97 6.86
C GLN A 209 0.11 26.69 6.03
N GLU A 210 0.46 27.25 4.86
CA GLU A 210 -0.52 27.82 3.92
C GLU A 210 -1.58 26.79 3.50
N SER A 211 -1.17 25.54 3.27
CA SER A 211 -2.10 24.47 2.87
C SER A 211 -3.09 24.13 3.99
N VAL A 212 -2.63 24.13 5.24
CA VAL A 212 -3.47 23.91 6.44
C VAL A 212 -4.42 25.08 6.61
N GLN A 213 -3.93 26.32 6.58
CA GLN A 213 -4.77 27.52 6.71
C GLN A 213 -5.87 27.57 5.63
N ARG A 214 -5.55 27.28 4.36
CA ARG A 214 -6.55 27.18 3.28
C ARG A 214 -7.55 26.04 3.47
N LEU A 215 -7.21 24.98 4.20
CA LEU A 215 -8.14 23.90 4.55
C LEU A 215 -9.03 24.28 5.74
N GLU A 216 -8.47 24.97 6.74
CA GLU A 216 -9.22 25.52 7.88
C GLU A 216 -10.24 26.58 7.43
N GLU A 217 -9.86 27.50 6.53
CA GLU A 217 -10.78 28.46 5.91
C GLU A 217 -11.92 27.77 5.15
N LYS A 218 -11.62 26.73 4.36
CA LYS A 218 -12.64 25.94 3.66
C LYS A 218 -13.55 25.19 4.61
N LEU A 219 -13.02 24.67 5.72
CA LEU A 219 -13.79 23.99 6.74
C LEU A 219 -14.73 24.97 7.46
N SER A 220 -14.24 26.15 7.83
CA SER A 220 -15.02 27.25 8.43
C SER A 220 -16.15 27.72 7.51
N ASN A 221 -15.86 27.96 6.22
CA ASN A 221 -16.89 28.25 5.22
C ASN A 221 -17.94 27.13 5.14
N SER A 222 -17.52 25.88 5.05
CA SER A 222 -18.41 24.71 4.97
C SER A 222 -19.26 24.50 6.24
N GLU A 223 -18.74 24.88 7.40
CA GLU A 223 -19.46 24.89 8.68
C GLU A 223 -20.50 26.03 8.72
N SER A 224 -20.14 27.22 8.26
CA SER A 224 -21.05 28.36 8.14
C SER A 224 -22.20 28.07 7.16
N GLU A 225 -21.93 27.44 6.01
CA GLU A 225 -22.96 26.98 5.07
C GLU A 225 -23.87 25.93 5.72
N ASN A 226 -23.32 24.97 6.48
CA ASN A 226 -24.11 24.03 7.27
C ASN A 226 -24.99 24.74 8.31
N GLN A 227 -24.49 25.79 8.95
CA GLN A 227 -25.22 26.55 9.95
C GLN A 227 -26.37 27.35 9.30
N VAL A 228 -26.14 27.96 8.14
CA VAL A 228 -27.18 28.62 7.32
C VAL A 228 -28.22 27.62 6.85
N LEU A 229 -27.83 26.44 6.35
CA LEU A 229 -28.75 25.39 5.93
C LEU A 229 -29.59 24.85 7.11
N ARG A 230 -29.00 24.73 8.31
CA ARG A 230 -29.74 24.40 9.55
C ARG A 230 -30.72 25.51 9.93
N GLN A 231 -30.36 26.78 9.79
CA GLN A 231 -31.26 27.91 10.05
C GLN A 231 -32.41 27.98 9.02
N GLN A 232 -32.13 27.75 7.73
CA GLN A 232 -33.17 27.64 6.69
C GLN A 232 -34.13 26.48 6.95
N ALA A 233 -33.62 25.32 7.40
CA ALA A 233 -34.45 24.19 7.80
C ALA A 233 -35.35 24.49 9.02
N LEU A 234 -34.89 25.34 9.95
CA LEU A 234 -35.70 25.81 11.09
C LEU A 234 -36.74 26.86 10.68
N ALA A 235 -36.44 27.70 9.68
CA ALA A 235 -37.35 28.73 9.16
C ALA A 235 -38.53 28.16 8.35
N LEU A 236 -38.44 26.90 7.88
CA LEU A 236 -39.45 26.24 7.05
C LEU A 236 -40.54 25.48 7.85
N SER A 237 -40.63 25.67 9.17
CA SER A 237 -41.62 25.00 10.03
C SER A 237 -42.59 25.99 10.71
N PRO A 238 -43.90 26.00 10.36
CA PRO A 238 -44.90 26.78 11.09
C PRO A 238 -45.37 26.07 12.38
N THR A 239 -45.69 26.86 13.42
CA THR A 239 -46.23 26.46 14.75
C THR A 239 -45.33 25.56 15.63
N GLY A 240 -45.15 25.80 16.94
CA GLY A 240 -45.55 26.95 17.76
C GLY A 240 -45.31 26.76 19.27
N LYS A 241 -44.81 27.81 19.94
CA LYS A 241 -44.82 28.10 21.40
C LYS A 241 -44.07 27.16 22.39
N ALA A 242 -42.90 27.66 22.80
CA ALA A 242 -42.43 27.89 24.19
C ALA A 242 -42.52 26.79 25.27
N LEU A 243 -41.39 26.57 25.97
CA LEU A 243 -41.20 27.10 27.33
C LEU A 243 -39.70 27.19 27.71
N SER A 244 -39.37 28.15 28.58
CA SER A 244 -38.02 28.46 29.04
C SER A 244 -37.83 28.02 30.49
N VAL A 245 -36.73 27.30 30.81
CA VAL A 245 -36.08 27.32 32.14
C VAL A 245 -34.55 27.18 31.97
N ARG A 246 -33.81 27.95 32.77
CA ARG A 246 -32.34 28.08 32.79
C ARG A 246 -31.78 27.41 34.05
N PRO A 247 -30.54 26.88 34.03
CA PRO A 247 -29.54 27.34 35.00
C PRO A 247 -28.18 27.60 34.30
N LYS A 248 -27.53 28.77 34.46
CA LYS A 248 -26.71 29.17 35.62
C LYS A 248 -25.59 28.15 35.95
N SER A 249 -24.54 28.15 35.13
CA SER A 249 -23.21 27.66 35.53
C SER A 249 -22.48 28.76 36.30
N MET A 250 -21.89 28.42 37.44
CA MET A 250 -21.16 29.35 38.30
C MET A 250 -19.65 29.20 38.07
N ILE A 251 -18.99 30.31 37.73
CA ILE A 251 -17.53 30.37 37.57
C ILE A 251 -16.90 30.41 38.98
N ILE A 252 -15.91 29.55 39.23
CA ILE A 252 -14.96 29.74 40.32
C ILE A 252 -13.55 29.49 39.78
N GLN A 253 -12.78 30.58 39.69
CA GLN A 253 -11.31 30.52 39.57
C GLN A 253 -10.72 30.10 40.92
N ARG A 254 -9.59 29.38 40.89
CA ARG A 254 -8.56 29.49 41.93
C ARG A 254 -7.17 29.52 41.30
N THR A 255 -6.53 30.66 41.43
CA THR A 255 -5.07 30.81 41.33
C THR A 255 -4.54 31.01 42.78
N PRO A 256 -3.29 31.46 43.05
CA PRO A 256 -2.40 30.71 43.93
C PRO A 256 -2.22 31.38 45.30
N GLU A 257 -1.57 30.69 46.24
CA GLU A 257 -0.98 31.33 47.41
C GLU A 257 0.49 30.93 47.57
N ASN A 258 1.32 31.95 47.82
CA ASN A 258 2.74 31.87 48.08
C ASN A 258 3.02 32.88 49.21
N GLY A 259 3.65 32.46 50.31
CA GLY A 259 3.68 33.30 51.52
C GLY A 259 4.54 32.77 52.66
N ASN A 260 5.79 33.26 52.70
CA ASN A 260 6.72 33.38 53.83
C ASN A 260 6.05 33.86 55.16
N VAL A 261 6.66 33.84 56.36
CA VAL A 261 8.09 33.94 56.77
C VAL A 261 8.34 33.46 58.23
N LEU A 262 9.63 33.37 58.65
CA LEU A 262 10.20 33.55 60.01
C LEU A 262 10.12 32.35 61.02
N ASN A 263 11.11 32.08 61.91
CA ASN A 263 12.54 32.46 61.99
C ASN A 263 13.26 31.61 63.08
N GLY A 264 14.61 31.58 63.07
CA GLY A 264 15.46 31.16 64.20
C GLY A 264 15.80 29.65 64.26
N GLU A 265 16.97 29.22 64.74
CA GLU A 265 18.18 29.96 65.15
C GLU A 265 19.43 29.04 65.03
N ALA A 266 20.66 29.57 65.16
CA ALA A 266 21.90 28.90 64.73
C ALA A 266 22.84 28.44 65.87
N LYS A 267 23.91 27.71 65.49
CA LYS A 267 25.17 27.31 66.22
C LYS A 267 25.24 25.88 66.80
N VAL A 268 26.41 25.21 66.94
CA VAL A 268 27.75 25.22 66.27
C VAL A 268 28.56 24.00 66.81
N ALA A 269 29.42 23.37 65.98
CA ALA A 269 30.47 22.37 66.32
C ALA A 269 30.02 21.03 66.98
N SER A 270 30.76 19.91 66.91
CA SER A 270 32.16 19.64 66.51
C SER A 270 32.35 18.21 65.96
N ASP A 271 33.36 18.00 65.09
CA ASP A 271 34.28 16.85 64.91
C ASP A 271 33.95 15.45 65.48
N MET A 272 34.35 14.30 64.89
CA MET A 272 35.11 13.97 63.66
C MET A 272 35.10 12.43 63.49
N THR A 273 35.01 11.89 62.27
CA THR A 273 35.78 10.70 61.75
C THR A 273 35.29 10.32 60.35
N LEU A 274 36.24 10.02 59.45
CA LEU A 274 36.01 9.68 58.05
C LEU A 274 35.62 8.21 57.85
N ALA A 275 34.58 7.94 57.06
CA ALA A 275 34.44 6.72 56.27
C ALA A 275 33.65 7.02 54.98
N LEU A 276 34.22 6.67 53.83
CA LEU A 276 33.63 6.90 52.50
C LEU A 276 32.53 5.87 52.20
N SER A 277 31.33 6.32 51.86
CA SER A 277 30.71 6.12 50.52
C SER A 277 29.18 6.32 50.52
N ASN A 278 28.74 7.19 49.60
CA ASN A 278 27.42 7.35 48.97
C ASN A 278 26.12 7.26 49.81
N ALA A 279 25.33 8.32 49.71
CA ALA A 279 24.00 8.42 50.30
C ALA A 279 22.87 8.32 49.25
N ARG A 280 21.68 7.88 49.71
CA ARG A 280 20.37 7.86 49.01
C ARG A 280 20.25 6.78 47.91
N GLU A 281 19.14 6.06 47.74
CA GLU A 281 17.70 6.37 47.94
C GLU A 281 16.88 5.20 48.55
N PRO A 282 15.59 5.37 48.92
CA PRO A 282 14.82 4.35 49.62
C PRO A 282 14.33 3.20 48.71
N GLU A 283 14.97 2.03 48.81
CA GLU A 283 14.47 0.78 48.19
C GLU A 283 13.21 0.23 48.90
N SER A 284 12.01 0.54 48.39
CA SER A 284 10.81 -0.24 48.76
C SER A 284 9.73 -0.37 47.67
N GLU A 285 9.62 0.54 46.70
CA GLU A 285 8.54 0.51 45.69
C GLU A 285 8.92 -0.08 44.32
N GLU A 286 10.19 -0.21 43.97
CA GLU A 286 10.59 -0.71 42.63
C GLU A 286 10.43 -2.23 42.43
N LYS A 287 10.57 -3.04 43.49
CA LYS A 287 10.64 -4.51 43.40
C LYS A 287 9.37 -5.14 42.79
N PRO A 288 8.13 -4.74 43.17
CA PRO A 288 6.92 -5.29 42.56
C PRO A 288 6.83 -4.99 41.05
N GLN A 289 7.15 -3.77 40.65
CA GLN A 289 6.97 -3.32 39.26
C GLN A 289 8.02 -3.91 38.31
N LYS A 290 9.26 -4.13 38.78
CA LYS A 290 10.28 -4.91 38.06
C LYS A 290 9.83 -6.36 37.84
N SER A 291 9.38 -7.05 38.90
CA SER A 291 8.92 -8.45 38.80
C SER A 291 7.72 -8.64 37.86
N LEU A 292 6.82 -7.66 37.77
CA LEU A 292 5.66 -7.71 36.88
C LEU A 292 6.04 -7.53 35.40
N ASN A 293 7.01 -6.67 35.11
CA ASN A 293 7.58 -6.51 33.77
C ASN A 293 8.38 -7.76 33.34
N GLU A 294 9.17 -8.34 34.24
CA GLU A 294 9.90 -9.60 33.99
C GLU A 294 8.95 -10.74 33.64
N LYS A 295 7.87 -10.90 34.41
CA LYS A 295 6.83 -11.91 34.13
C LYS A 295 6.08 -11.64 32.82
N GLN A 296 5.88 -10.38 32.44
CA GLN A 296 5.31 -10.04 31.14
C GLN A 296 6.27 -10.39 29.99
N GLN A 297 7.58 -10.20 30.18
CA GLN A 297 8.60 -10.56 29.20
C GLN A 297 8.69 -12.07 29.00
N GLU A 298 8.67 -12.86 30.08
CA GLU A 298 8.64 -14.33 30.04
C GLU A 298 7.44 -14.84 29.23
N ASN A 299 6.24 -14.27 29.47
CA ASN A 299 5.05 -14.61 28.69
C ASN A 299 5.21 -14.25 27.20
N GLN A 300 5.86 -13.14 26.85
CA GLN A 300 6.16 -12.83 25.44
C GLN A 300 7.12 -13.86 24.82
N ASP A 301 8.16 -14.27 25.54
CA ASP A 301 9.15 -15.24 25.03
C ASP A 301 8.49 -16.62 24.80
N ILE A 302 7.54 -17.02 25.65
CA ILE A 302 6.73 -18.22 25.48
C ILE A 302 5.79 -18.09 24.27
N LEU A 303 5.16 -16.93 24.07
CA LEU A 303 4.35 -16.67 22.87
C LEU A 303 5.19 -16.81 21.61
N VAL A 304 6.37 -16.17 21.55
CA VAL A 304 7.31 -16.24 20.42
C VAL A 304 7.69 -17.70 20.14
N LYS A 305 8.12 -18.45 21.17
CA LYS A 305 8.47 -19.88 21.05
C LYS A 305 7.30 -20.73 20.53
N CYS A 306 6.07 -20.38 20.88
CA CYS A 306 4.87 -21.07 20.40
C CYS A 306 4.57 -20.76 18.92
N ILE A 307 4.62 -19.48 18.51
CA ILE A 307 4.29 -19.07 17.13
C ILE A 307 5.40 -19.38 16.11
N SER A 308 6.63 -19.64 16.57
CA SER A 308 7.70 -20.22 15.73
C SER A 308 7.42 -21.67 15.30
N GLN A 309 6.39 -22.32 15.85
CA GLN A 309 5.96 -23.66 15.45
C GLN A 309 4.76 -23.57 14.49
N ASN A 310 4.57 -24.59 13.66
CA ASN A 310 3.35 -24.69 12.86
C ASN A 310 2.20 -25.13 13.78
N LEU A 311 1.33 -24.18 14.14
CA LEU A 311 0.19 -24.39 15.04
C LEU A 311 -1.07 -24.88 14.29
N GLY A 312 -1.03 -24.97 12.96
CA GLY A 312 -2.14 -25.42 12.14
C GLY A 312 -3.41 -24.55 12.22
N PHE A 313 -4.55 -25.21 12.04
CA PHE A 313 -5.86 -24.58 11.85
C PHE A 313 -6.93 -25.28 12.69
N SER A 314 -7.86 -24.52 13.27
CA SER A 314 -9.04 -25.04 13.97
C SER A 314 -10.30 -24.55 13.29
N GLY A 315 -11.13 -25.46 12.77
CA GLY A 315 -12.33 -25.10 12.00
C GLY A 315 -12.05 -24.22 10.78
N GLY A 316 -10.87 -24.37 10.15
CA GLY A 316 -10.38 -23.52 9.05
C GLY A 316 -9.79 -22.17 9.50
N LYS A 317 -9.85 -21.82 10.79
CA LYS A 317 -9.29 -20.58 11.35
C LYS A 317 -7.79 -20.78 11.70
N PRO A 318 -6.86 -19.90 11.30
CA PRO A 318 -5.43 -20.05 11.63
C PRO A 318 -5.15 -19.84 13.12
N VAL A 319 -4.57 -20.85 13.79
CA VAL A 319 -4.42 -20.84 15.25
C VAL A 319 -3.44 -19.76 15.71
N ALA A 320 -2.30 -19.60 15.04
CA ALA A 320 -1.27 -18.64 15.46
C ALA A 320 -1.80 -17.19 15.39
N ALA A 321 -2.45 -16.81 14.29
CA ALA A 321 -3.06 -15.48 14.15
C ALA A 321 -4.05 -15.14 15.28
N CYS A 322 -4.91 -16.09 15.63
CA CYS A 322 -5.92 -15.90 16.66
C CYS A 322 -5.34 -15.88 18.09
N VAL A 323 -4.31 -16.68 18.36
CA VAL A 323 -3.55 -16.63 19.62
C VAL A 323 -2.82 -15.29 19.77
N ILE A 324 -2.08 -14.86 18.74
CA ILE A 324 -1.38 -13.56 18.69
C ILE A 324 -2.37 -12.42 18.98
N TYR A 325 -3.50 -12.41 18.28
CA TYR A 325 -4.53 -11.39 18.45
C TYR A 325 -5.11 -11.34 19.86
N LYS A 326 -5.49 -12.51 20.44
CA LYS A 326 -5.97 -12.58 21.83
C LYS A 326 -4.92 -12.05 22.83
N CYS A 327 -3.64 -12.38 22.65
CA CYS A 327 -2.55 -11.90 23.51
C CYS A 327 -2.35 -10.39 23.43
N LEU A 328 -2.30 -9.82 22.22
CA LEU A 328 -2.14 -8.38 22.01
C LEU A 328 -3.32 -7.56 22.57
N LEU A 329 -4.55 -8.09 22.49
CA LEU A 329 -5.71 -7.51 23.18
C LEU A 329 -5.57 -7.56 24.69
N HIS A 330 -5.20 -8.71 25.26
CA HIS A 330 -5.09 -8.89 26.71
C HIS A 330 -4.02 -7.98 27.33
N TRP A 331 -2.85 -7.87 26.67
CA TRP A 331 -1.77 -6.96 27.06
C TRP A 331 -2.00 -5.50 26.66
N ARG A 332 -3.15 -5.17 26.04
CA ARG A 332 -3.50 -3.85 25.49
C ARG A 332 -2.42 -3.22 24.61
N SER A 333 -1.63 -4.04 23.91
CA SER A 333 -0.40 -3.61 23.22
C SER A 333 -0.65 -2.53 22.16
N PHE A 334 -1.89 -2.39 21.68
CA PHE A 334 -2.30 -1.36 20.72
C PHE A 334 -2.40 0.06 21.31
N GLU A 335 -2.57 0.18 22.63
CA GLU A 335 -2.75 1.46 23.36
C GLU A 335 -1.42 2.02 23.91
N VAL A 336 -0.31 1.26 23.80
CA VAL A 336 0.98 1.56 24.42
C VAL A 336 1.90 2.34 23.47
N GLU A 337 2.53 3.40 23.97
CA GLU A 337 3.40 4.27 23.17
C GLU A 337 4.77 3.66 22.85
N ARG A 338 5.22 2.69 23.66
CA ARG A 338 6.46 1.93 23.48
C ARG A 338 6.23 0.46 23.84
N THR A 339 6.45 -0.44 22.90
CA THR A 339 6.43 -1.89 23.15
C THR A 339 7.28 -2.62 22.11
N SER A 340 8.00 -3.66 22.55
CA SER A 340 8.82 -4.54 21.70
C SER A 340 8.08 -5.80 21.25
N VAL A 341 6.84 -6.02 21.72
CA VAL A 341 6.09 -7.26 21.45
C VAL A 341 5.79 -7.44 19.96
N PHE A 342 5.60 -6.35 19.22
CA PHE A 342 5.36 -6.36 17.79
C PHE A 342 6.59 -6.87 17.01
N ASP A 343 7.77 -6.30 17.26
CA ASP A 343 9.02 -6.75 16.63
C ASP A 343 9.32 -8.23 16.94
N ARG A 344 9.06 -8.64 18.18
CA ARG A 344 9.18 -10.03 18.66
C ARG A 344 8.22 -10.99 17.94
N ILE A 345 7.01 -10.56 17.58
CA ILE A 345 6.05 -11.35 16.79
C ILE A 345 6.43 -11.37 15.29
N ILE A 346 7.01 -10.28 14.78
CA ILE A 346 7.49 -10.19 13.40
C ILE A 346 8.68 -11.12 13.15
N GLN A 347 9.58 -11.32 14.13
CA GLN A 347 10.77 -12.18 13.97
C GLN A 347 10.46 -13.62 13.49
N PRO A 348 9.53 -14.38 14.10
CA PRO A 348 9.08 -15.68 13.58
C PRO A 348 8.57 -15.62 12.13
N ILE A 349 7.76 -14.61 11.79
CA ILE A 349 7.25 -14.42 10.42
C ILE A 349 8.42 -14.22 9.46
N ALA A 350 9.35 -13.31 9.79
CA ALA A 350 10.51 -13.00 8.97
C ALA A 350 11.41 -14.23 8.75
N SER A 351 11.72 -14.98 9.82
CA SER A 351 12.57 -16.19 9.75
C SER A 351 11.97 -17.29 8.89
N ALA A 352 10.65 -17.38 8.80
CA ALA A 352 9.97 -18.35 7.94
C ALA A 352 10.05 -17.98 6.45
N LEU A 353 10.44 -16.75 6.10
CA LEU A 353 10.64 -16.30 4.70
C LEU A 353 12.09 -16.47 4.22
N ASP A 354 13.00 -16.94 5.07
CA ASP A 354 14.38 -17.25 4.70
C ASP A 354 14.48 -18.52 3.83
N VAL A 355 13.40 -19.31 3.72
CA VAL A 355 13.27 -20.49 2.86
C VAL A 355 12.21 -20.25 1.77
N PRO A 356 12.51 -19.43 0.73
CA PRO A 356 11.50 -18.92 -0.20
C PRO A 356 10.89 -19.98 -1.12
N ASP A 357 11.54 -21.12 -1.37
CA ASP A 357 10.99 -22.18 -2.23
C ASP A 357 9.92 -23.07 -1.53
N ASN A 358 9.67 -22.89 -0.21
CA ASN A 358 8.72 -23.72 0.53
C ASN A 358 7.28 -23.12 0.51
N ASN A 359 6.53 -23.47 -0.54
CA ASN A 359 5.16 -22.98 -0.74
C ASN A 359 4.18 -23.35 0.40
N ASP A 360 4.38 -24.46 1.14
CA ASP A 360 3.50 -24.82 2.26
C ASP A 360 3.71 -23.88 3.46
N VAL A 361 4.96 -23.55 3.80
CA VAL A 361 5.29 -22.57 4.85
C VAL A 361 4.83 -21.17 4.47
N LEU A 362 5.02 -20.78 3.20
CA LEU A 362 4.51 -19.50 2.69
C LEU A 362 2.97 -19.45 2.76
N ALA A 363 2.26 -20.51 2.35
CA ALA A 363 0.80 -20.53 2.39
C ALA A 363 0.25 -20.50 3.84
N TYR A 364 0.90 -21.20 4.78
CA TYR A 364 0.60 -21.11 6.21
C TYR A 364 0.71 -19.66 6.73
N TRP A 365 1.83 -18.98 6.43
CA TRP A 365 2.02 -17.60 6.87
C TRP A 365 1.15 -16.60 6.10
N LEU A 366 0.78 -16.86 4.84
CA LEU A 366 -0.18 -16.03 4.10
C LEU A 366 -1.54 -16.04 4.79
N SER A 367 -2.04 -17.23 5.16
CA SER A 367 -3.31 -17.38 5.86
C SER A 367 -3.26 -16.71 7.25
N ASN A 368 -2.23 -16.98 8.06
CA ASN A 368 -2.07 -16.34 9.37
C ASN A 368 -1.96 -14.81 9.28
N THR A 369 -1.14 -14.28 8.36
CA THR A 369 -0.93 -12.83 8.22
C THR A 369 -2.21 -12.14 7.72
N SER A 370 -2.93 -12.74 6.77
CA SER A 370 -4.22 -12.20 6.30
C SER A 370 -5.30 -12.18 7.38
N THR A 371 -5.40 -13.25 8.18
CA THR A 371 -6.31 -13.31 9.34
C THR A 371 -5.93 -12.30 10.43
N LEU A 372 -4.66 -12.17 10.76
CA LEU A 372 -4.21 -11.20 11.76
C LEU A 372 -4.49 -9.77 11.29
N LEU A 373 -4.18 -9.45 10.02
CA LEU A 373 -4.46 -8.14 9.42
C LEU A 373 -5.96 -7.82 9.38
N TYR A 374 -6.81 -8.82 9.06
CA TYR A 374 -8.27 -8.72 9.17
C TYR A 374 -8.72 -8.34 10.59
N LEU A 375 -8.26 -9.08 11.61
CA LEU A 375 -8.62 -8.84 13.00
C LEU A 375 -8.15 -7.45 13.47
N LEU A 376 -6.96 -7.01 13.06
CA LEU A 376 -6.46 -5.65 13.35
C LEU A 376 -7.30 -4.56 12.67
N GLN A 377 -7.69 -4.75 11.41
CA GLN A 377 -8.54 -3.79 10.66
C GLN A 377 -9.87 -3.53 11.38
N HIS A 378 -10.48 -4.56 11.98
CA HIS A 378 -11.73 -4.43 12.74
C HIS A 378 -11.54 -3.92 14.17
N THR A 379 -10.31 -3.93 14.71
CA THR A 379 -10.00 -3.53 16.09
C THR A 379 -9.52 -2.09 16.20
N LEU A 380 -8.65 -1.66 15.29
CA LEU A 380 -8.01 -0.34 15.36
C LEU A 380 -8.89 0.72 14.71
N LYS A 381 -9.08 1.86 15.36
CA LYS A 381 -9.71 3.04 14.75
C LYS A 381 -8.92 3.47 13.51
N ALA A 382 -9.62 3.69 12.41
CA ALA A 382 -9.07 4.41 11.27
C ALA A 382 -8.95 5.91 11.62
N THR A 383 -7.81 6.31 12.17
CA THR A 383 -7.47 7.72 12.39
C THR A 383 -7.19 8.39 11.04
N GLY A 384 -8.26 8.75 10.33
CA GLY A 384 -8.22 9.45 9.04
C GLY A 384 -9.18 8.89 7.98
N ALA A 385 -9.81 9.81 7.24
CA ALA A 385 -10.50 9.62 5.95
C ALA A 385 -11.84 8.85 5.85
N ALA A 386 -12.30 8.05 6.83
CA ALA A 386 -13.51 7.21 6.66
C ALA A 386 -14.82 7.71 7.35
N SER A 387 -14.83 8.86 8.04
CA SER A 387 -15.97 9.30 8.87
C SER A 387 -16.88 10.38 8.26
N LEU A 388 -16.74 10.71 6.98
CA LEU A 388 -17.58 11.71 6.28
C LEU A 388 -18.65 11.07 5.36
N THR A 389 -19.40 10.11 5.89
CA THR A 389 -20.75 9.80 5.37
C THR A 389 -21.75 9.66 6.53
N PRO A 390 -22.84 10.44 6.58
CA PRO A 390 -23.89 10.22 7.56
C PRO A 390 -24.72 9.00 7.15
N GLN A 391 -24.26 7.81 7.56
CA GLN A 391 -24.94 6.53 7.35
C GLN A 391 -26.28 6.52 8.12
N ARG A 392 -27.32 7.00 7.43
CA ARG A 392 -28.69 7.13 7.93
C ARG A 392 -29.15 5.79 8.52
N ARG A 393 -29.39 5.73 9.85
CA ARG A 393 -30.05 4.59 10.49
C ARG A 393 -31.39 4.31 9.79
N ARG A 394 -31.46 3.22 9.02
CA ARG A 394 -32.73 2.62 8.61
C ARG A 394 -33.19 1.67 9.71
N THR A 395 -33.90 2.21 10.68
CA THR A 395 -34.84 1.42 11.47
C THR A 395 -35.89 0.83 10.53
N ALA A 396 -36.00 -0.49 10.49
CA ALA A 396 -37.11 -1.14 9.83
C ALA A 396 -38.36 -0.96 10.69
N THR A 397 -39.27 -0.09 10.26
CA THR A 397 -40.66 -0.04 10.74
C THR A 397 -41.59 -0.28 9.57
N ALA A 398 -42.63 -1.07 9.82
CA ALA A 398 -43.47 -1.66 8.78
C ALA A 398 -44.23 -0.65 7.91
N SER A 399 -44.65 -1.14 6.75
CA SER A 399 -45.64 -0.49 5.88
C SER A 399 -46.94 -0.18 6.62
N LEU A 400 -47.42 1.06 6.51
CA LEU A 400 -48.77 1.45 6.93
C LEU A 400 -49.49 2.20 5.80
N PHE A 401 -50.18 1.44 4.95
CA PHE A 401 -51.47 1.84 4.40
C PHE A 401 -52.49 0.89 5.05
N GLY A 402 -53.40 1.43 5.86
CA GLY A 402 -54.18 0.61 6.80
C GLY A 402 -55.60 0.29 6.35
N ARG A 403 -56.27 -0.58 7.13
CA ARG A 403 -57.69 -0.44 7.52
C ARG A 403 -58.11 -1.46 8.59
N VAL A 404 -58.69 -0.93 9.68
CA VAL A 404 -59.88 -1.45 10.40
C VAL A 404 -59.78 -2.71 11.31
N SER A 405 -60.42 -2.56 12.48
CA SER A 405 -60.98 -3.57 13.42
C SER A 405 -60.16 -4.13 14.60
N GLN A 406 -60.48 -3.55 15.77
CA GLN A 406 -61.06 -4.18 16.98
C GLN A 406 -60.24 -5.04 17.98
N VAL A 407 -60.36 -4.60 19.25
CA VAL A 407 -60.48 -5.34 20.52
C VAL A 407 -59.25 -6.11 21.05
N GLY A 408 -58.82 -5.79 22.28
CA GLY A 408 -58.06 -6.72 23.12
C GLY A 408 -57.16 -6.09 24.20
N ASN A 409 -57.72 -5.87 25.40
CA ASN A 409 -57.11 -5.98 26.75
C ASN A 409 -55.69 -6.58 26.90
N ASN A 410 -54.85 -6.26 27.92
CA ASN A 410 -54.78 -5.19 28.93
C ASN A 410 -53.49 -5.37 29.80
N HIS A 411 -52.99 -4.34 30.49
CA HIS A 411 -51.97 -4.38 31.61
C HIS A 411 -50.52 -4.82 31.23
N GLY A 412 -49.41 -4.56 31.94
CA GLY A 412 -49.07 -3.90 33.23
C GLY A 412 -47.91 -4.68 33.92
N LEU A 413 -46.92 -4.17 34.69
CA LEU A 413 -46.50 -2.84 35.21
C LEU A 413 -44.95 -2.85 35.36
N ARG A 414 -44.18 -1.82 34.95
CA ARG A 414 -43.59 -0.73 35.77
C ARG A 414 -43.03 -1.07 37.18
N SER A 415 -41.71 -0.97 37.36
CA SER A 415 -41.05 -0.53 38.61
C SER A 415 -39.63 0.03 38.35
N SER A 416 -39.15 0.92 39.23
CA SER A 416 -37.96 1.80 39.06
C SER A 416 -36.92 1.59 40.20
N PRO A 417 -35.71 2.21 40.14
CA PRO A 417 -34.51 1.68 40.81
C PRO A 417 -34.10 2.35 42.14
N GLN A 418 -33.16 1.69 42.84
CA GLN A 418 -32.21 2.25 43.82
C GLN A 418 -30.86 1.51 43.55
N SER A 419 -29.67 2.11 43.42
CA SER A 419 -28.97 3.24 44.07
C SER A 419 -28.03 2.81 45.22
N ALA A 420 -26.79 2.44 44.88
CA ALA A 420 -25.52 2.76 45.57
C ALA A 420 -24.45 1.64 45.38
N GLY A 421 -23.17 2.02 45.26
CA GLY A 421 -22.03 1.09 45.34
C GLY A 421 -21.12 1.03 44.10
N LEU A 422 -19.98 1.74 44.15
CA LEU A 422 -18.90 1.63 43.16
C LEU A 422 -18.04 0.39 43.45
N SER A 423 -18.26 -0.74 42.75
CA SER A 423 -17.28 -1.83 42.60
C SER A 423 -17.78 -2.99 41.72
N SER A 424 -17.77 -2.83 40.38
CA SER A 424 -17.64 -3.96 39.44
C SER A 424 -17.43 -3.44 38.01
N PHE A 425 -16.17 -3.37 37.57
CA PHE A 425 -15.83 -3.28 36.15
C PHE A 425 -15.32 -4.65 35.71
N LEU A 426 -15.85 -5.16 34.59
CA LEU A 426 -15.53 -6.45 33.97
C LEU A 426 -16.07 -7.71 34.67
N ASN A 427 -17.40 -7.91 34.63
CA ASN A 427 -17.98 -9.24 34.48
C ASN A 427 -19.39 -9.17 33.87
N GLY A 428 -19.69 -10.08 32.93
CA GLY A 428 -21.06 -10.52 32.64
C GLY A 428 -21.94 -9.65 31.75
N ARG A 429 -21.74 -9.71 30.42
CA ARG A 429 -22.83 -9.89 29.45
C ARG A 429 -22.28 -10.51 28.16
N GLY A 430 -23.04 -11.42 27.57
CA GLY A 430 -22.55 -12.39 26.58
C GLY A 430 -21.86 -11.77 25.37
N LEU A 431 -20.82 -12.45 24.88
CA LEU A 431 -20.00 -12.05 23.73
C LEU A 431 -20.72 -12.29 22.39
N GLY A 432 -21.99 -11.86 22.29
CA GLY A 432 -22.76 -11.91 21.06
C GLY A 432 -22.46 -10.71 20.19
N ARG A 433 -21.92 -10.97 18.98
CA ARG A 433 -21.75 -10.03 17.86
C ARG A 433 -20.61 -9.00 18.02
N LEU A 434 -19.59 -9.17 17.18
CA LEU A 434 -18.36 -8.36 17.08
C LEU A 434 -18.55 -6.89 16.62
N ASP A 435 -19.78 -6.37 16.54
CA ASP A 435 -20.09 -4.96 16.20
C ASP A 435 -19.91 -3.99 17.38
N ASP A 436 -19.88 -4.48 18.63
CA ASP A 436 -19.86 -3.64 19.85
C ASP A 436 -18.49 -3.59 20.58
N LEU A 437 -17.43 -4.16 19.99
CA LEU A 437 -16.07 -3.88 20.48
C LEU A 437 -15.72 -2.42 20.20
N ARG A 438 -15.53 -1.63 21.27
CA ARG A 438 -15.01 -0.26 21.17
C ARG A 438 -13.70 -0.28 20.39
N GLN A 439 -13.71 0.27 19.17
CA GLN A 439 -12.50 0.42 18.36
C GLN A 439 -11.41 1.12 19.18
N VAL A 440 -10.23 0.49 19.21
CA VAL A 440 -9.07 0.92 19.98
C VAL A 440 -8.38 2.07 19.27
N GLU A 441 -7.97 3.10 20.02
CA GLU A 441 -7.15 4.18 19.49
C GLU A 441 -5.70 3.71 19.41
N ALA A 442 -5.26 3.34 18.20
CA ALA A 442 -3.96 2.75 17.97
C ALA A 442 -2.83 3.77 18.15
N LYS A 443 -1.85 3.46 19.00
CA LYS A 443 -0.58 4.20 19.05
C LYS A 443 0.34 3.82 17.88
N TYR A 444 1.37 4.65 17.64
CA TYR A 444 2.31 4.49 16.53
C TYR A 444 2.90 3.06 16.36
N PRO A 445 3.34 2.34 17.42
CA PRO A 445 3.88 0.99 17.26
C PRO A 445 2.86 -0.02 16.66
N ALA A 446 1.58 0.14 16.97
CA ALA A 446 0.52 -0.71 16.43
C ALA A 446 0.20 -0.41 14.96
N LEU A 447 0.30 0.86 14.55
CA LEU A 447 0.18 1.26 13.15
C LEU A 447 1.37 0.74 12.32
N LEU A 448 2.58 0.83 12.86
CA LEU A 448 3.79 0.27 12.25
C LEU A 448 3.70 -1.26 12.12
N PHE A 449 3.26 -1.97 13.16
CA PHE A 449 3.02 -3.41 13.12
C PHE A 449 2.02 -3.81 12.03
N LYS A 450 0.90 -3.07 11.91
CA LYS A 450 -0.08 -3.27 10.82
C LYS A 450 0.54 -3.04 9.43
N GLN A 451 1.38 -2.03 9.28
CA GLN A 451 2.09 -1.75 8.03
C GLN A 451 3.09 -2.86 7.69
N GLN A 452 3.87 -3.33 8.67
CA GLN A 452 4.78 -4.47 8.52
C GLN A 452 4.01 -5.73 8.10
N LEU A 453 2.90 -6.07 8.76
CA LEU A 453 2.07 -7.21 8.38
C LEU A 453 1.51 -7.11 6.95
N THR A 454 1.10 -5.91 6.52
CA THR A 454 0.72 -5.67 5.10
C THR A 454 1.89 -5.98 4.16
N ALA A 455 3.08 -5.44 4.42
CA ALA A 455 4.26 -5.66 3.60
C ALA A 455 4.70 -7.15 3.58
N PHE A 456 4.58 -7.86 4.72
CA PHE A 456 4.81 -9.30 4.77
C PHE A 456 3.79 -10.09 3.97
N LEU A 457 2.50 -9.74 4.05
CA LEU A 457 1.44 -10.37 3.25
C LEU A 457 1.70 -10.21 1.75
N GLU A 458 2.04 -9.00 1.31
CA GLU A 458 2.40 -8.70 -0.08
C GLU A 458 3.65 -9.45 -0.54
N LYS A 459 4.69 -9.51 0.29
CA LYS A 459 5.93 -10.27 0.03
C LYS A 459 5.66 -11.78 -0.10
N ILE A 460 4.90 -12.36 0.82
CA ILE A 460 4.53 -13.79 0.80
C ILE A 460 3.69 -14.11 -0.44
N TYR A 461 2.70 -13.28 -0.74
CA TYR A 461 1.87 -13.42 -1.94
C TYR A 461 2.72 -13.37 -3.22
N GLY A 462 3.65 -12.42 -3.31
CA GLY A 462 4.61 -12.30 -4.41
C GLY A 462 5.49 -13.55 -4.55
N MET A 463 6.06 -14.05 -3.44
CA MET A 463 6.88 -15.27 -3.43
C MET A 463 6.11 -16.50 -3.97
N ILE A 464 4.87 -16.75 -3.51
CA ILE A 464 4.07 -17.89 -4.00
C ILE A 464 3.77 -17.75 -5.50
N ARG A 465 3.38 -16.56 -5.95
CA ARG A 465 3.15 -16.25 -7.37
C ARG A 465 4.41 -16.48 -8.20
N ASP A 466 5.55 -15.98 -7.75
CA ASP A 466 6.78 -15.98 -8.52
C ASP A 466 7.44 -17.37 -8.54
N ASN A 467 7.27 -18.17 -7.48
CA ASN A 467 7.59 -19.60 -7.47
C ASN A 467 6.78 -20.37 -8.52
N LEU A 468 5.47 -20.12 -8.62
CA LEU A 468 4.63 -20.76 -9.63
C LEU A 468 4.97 -20.27 -11.06
N LYS A 469 5.27 -18.98 -11.26
CA LYS A 469 5.83 -18.47 -12.54
C LYS A 469 7.13 -19.20 -12.91
N LYS A 470 8.05 -19.38 -11.96
CA LYS A 470 9.33 -20.08 -12.10
C LYS A 470 9.14 -21.56 -12.47
N GLU A 471 8.15 -22.25 -11.90
CA GLU A 471 7.83 -23.65 -12.22
C GLU A 471 7.28 -23.81 -13.65
N ILE A 472 6.34 -22.95 -14.08
CA ILE A 472 5.67 -23.11 -15.39
C ILE A 472 6.44 -22.48 -16.57
N SER A 473 7.29 -21.48 -16.33
CA SER A 473 7.98 -20.73 -17.40
C SER A 473 8.77 -21.62 -18.37
N PRO A 474 9.58 -22.61 -17.93
CA PRO A 474 10.27 -23.53 -18.84
C PRO A 474 9.32 -24.37 -19.71
N LEU A 475 8.13 -24.68 -19.21
CA LEU A 475 7.11 -25.46 -19.94
C LEU A 475 6.39 -24.61 -20.99
N LEU A 476 6.12 -23.33 -20.70
CA LEU A 476 5.45 -22.41 -21.62
C LEU A 476 6.22 -22.24 -22.95
N GLY A 477 7.56 -22.20 -22.89
CA GLY A 477 8.40 -22.15 -24.10
C GLY A 477 8.27 -23.38 -25.02
N LEU A 478 7.89 -24.54 -24.46
CA LEU A 478 7.63 -25.79 -25.18
C LEU A 478 6.16 -25.91 -25.65
N CYS A 479 5.27 -25.10 -25.09
CA CYS A 479 3.83 -25.11 -25.39
C CYS A 479 3.45 -24.32 -26.65
N ILE A 480 4.35 -23.49 -27.21
CA ILE A 480 4.08 -22.64 -28.37
C ILE A 480 4.32 -23.32 -29.74
N GLN A 481 5.06 -24.43 -29.77
CA GLN A 481 5.34 -25.20 -31.00
C GLN A 481 4.84 -26.62 -30.88
N ALA A 482 4.05 -27.08 -31.84
CA ALA A 482 3.65 -28.48 -31.91
C ALA A 482 4.90 -29.35 -32.16
N PRO A 483 5.22 -30.35 -31.31
CA PRO A 483 6.35 -31.24 -31.54
C PRO A 483 6.28 -31.90 -32.93
N ARG A 484 7.27 -31.60 -33.77
CA ARG A 484 7.33 -32.09 -35.15
C ARG A 484 7.82 -33.53 -35.16
N THR A 485 6.92 -34.48 -35.32
CA THR A 485 7.29 -35.86 -35.65
C THR A 485 8.03 -35.86 -36.99
N SER A 486 9.31 -36.25 -36.96
CA SER A 486 10.14 -36.35 -38.17
C SER A 486 9.42 -37.19 -39.23
N ARG A 487 9.31 -36.66 -40.47
CA ARG A 487 8.69 -37.36 -41.62
C ARG A 487 9.57 -38.52 -42.11
N GLY A 488 9.78 -39.52 -41.26
CA GLY A 488 10.80 -40.55 -41.40
C GLY A 488 10.30 -41.98 -41.22
N SER A 489 9.01 -42.27 -41.46
CA SER A 489 8.57 -43.64 -41.76
C SER A 489 7.22 -43.66 -42.48
N LEU A 490 7.20 -44.19 -43.71
CA LEU A 490 6.01 -44.30 -44.56
C LEU A 490 5.37 -45.69 -44.40
N VAL A 491 4.98 -46.08 -43.18
CA VAL A 491 4.39 -47.42 -42.91
C VAL A 491 3.00 -47.31 -42.28
N LYS A 492 2.09 -48.20 -42.72
CA LYS A 492 0.66 -48.22 -42.34
C LYS A 492 0.45 -48.54 -40.85
N GLY A 493 -0.08 -47.59 -40.08
CA GLY A 493 -0.48 -47.78 -38.68
C GLY A 493 -1.18 -46.56 -38.06
N ARG A 494 -2.24 -46.03 -38.71
CA ARG A 494 -2.65 -44.62 -38.61
C ARG A 494 -3.52 -44.18 -37.41
N SER A 495 -4.04 -45.07 -36.57
CA SER A 495 -4.89 -44.68 -35.42
C SER A 495 -4.13 -44.65 -34.09
N GLN A 496 -3.59 -45.78 -33.65
CA GLN A 496 -2.94 -45.92 -32.34
C GLN A 496 -1.69 -45.04 -32.20
N ALA A 497 -0.85 -44.97 -33.24
CA ALA A 497 0.39 -44.20 -33.22
C ALA A 497 0.15 -42.68 -33.17
N ASN A 498 -0.93 -42.20 -33.81
CA ASN A 498 -1.34 -40.80 -33.72
C ASN A 498 -1.80 -40.45 -32.30
N ALA A 499 -2.58 -41.32 -31.64
CA ALA A 499 -3.02 -41.07 -30.27
C ALA A 499 -1.84 -40.97 -29.29
N VAL A 500 -0.86 -41.87 -29.37
CA VAL A 500 0.33 -41.83 -28.50
C VAL A 500 1.20 -40.61 -28.80
N ALA A 501 1.41 -40.25 -30.07
CA ALA A 501 2.11 -39.03 -30.44
C ALA A 501 1.38 -37.79 -29.91
N GLN A 502 0.05 -37.72 -30.05
CA GLN A 502 -0.81 -36.62 -29.62
C GLN A 502 -0.86 -36.48 -28.09
N GLN A 503 -0.83 -37.59 -27.35
CA GLN A 503 -0.67 -37.60 -25.89
C GLN A 503 0.69 -37.02 -25.46
N ALA A 504 1.76 -37.31 -26.21
CA ALA A 504 3.09 -36.74 -25.94
C ALA A 504 3.16 -35.24 -26.26
N LEU A 505 2.35 -34.71 -27.19
CA LEU A 505 2.25 -33.25 -27.41
C LEU A 505 1.65 -32.57 -26.16
N ILE A 506 0.58 -33.13 -25.59
CA ILE A 506 -0.18 -32.50 -24.50
C ILE A 506 0.56 -32.59 -23.14
N ALA A 507 1.59 -33.43 -23.01
CA ALA A 507 2.33 -33.65 -21.76
C ALA A 507 2.90 -32.37 -21.10
N HIS A 508 3.33 -31.38 -21.90
CA HIS A 508 3.79 -30.09 -21.35
C HIS A 508 2.65 -29.27 -20.74
N TRP A 509 1.49 -29.22 -21.41
CA TRP A 509 0.29 -28.57 -20.90
C TRP A 509 -0.25 -29.26 -19.64
N GLN A 510 -0.27 -30.60 -19.61
CA GLN A 510 -0.63 -31.37 -18.41
C GLN A 510 0.34 -31.13 -17.24
N SER A 511 1.63 -30.89 -17.53
CA SER A 511 2.60 -30.53 -16.49
C SER A 511 2.33 -29.12 -15.90
N ILE A 512 1.93 -28.15 -16.74
CA ILE A 512 1.48 -26.83 -16.28
C ILE A 512 0.22 -26.97 -15.41
N VAL A 513 -0.81 -27.68 -15.90
CA VAL A 513 -2.05 -27.94 -15.15
C VAL A 513 -1.77 -28.60 -13.80
N LYS A 514 -0.84 -29.56 -13.75
CA LYS A 514 -0.40 -30.19 -12.50
C LYS A 514 0.28 -29.20 -11.53
N SER A 515 1.07 -28.26 -12.04
CA SER A 515 1.71 -27.20 -11.23
C SER A 515 0.68 -26.25 -10.61
N LEU A 516 -0.34 -25.87 -11.41
CA LEU A 516 -1.48 -25.06 -10.95
C LEU A 516 -2.31 -25.81 -9.88
N ASP A 517 -2.63 -27.08 -10.11
CA ASP A 517 -3.37 -27.94 -9.18
C ASP A 517 -2.61 -28.20 -7.87
N ASN A 518 -1.30 -28.49 -7.93
CA ASN A 518 -0.44 -28.60 -6.75
C ASN A 518 -0.47 -27.31 -5.92
N SER A 519 -0.30 -26.15 -6.56
CA SER A 519 -0.33 -24.84 -5.89
C SER A 519 -1.69 -24.54 -5.26
N LEU A 520 -2.79 -24.87 -5.95
CA LEU A 520 -4.15 -24.76 -5.43
C LEU A 520 -4.37 -25.68 -4.22
N LYS A 521 -3.86 -26.91 -4.26
CA LYS A 521 -3.93 -27.87 -3.14
C LYS A 521 -3.16 -27.38 -1.91
N THR A 522 -1.93 -26.90 -2.07
CA THR A 522 -1.14 -26.31 -0.98
C THR A 522 -1.84 -25.09 -0.35
N MET A 523 -2.38 -24.18 -1.17
CA MET A 523 -3.13 -23.02 -0.66
C MET A 523 -4.44 -23.42 0.04
N LYS A 524 -5.15 -24.44 -0.46
CA LYS A 524 -6.36 -24.99 0.19
C LYS A 524 -6.04 -25.69 1.51
N ALA A 525 -5.01 -26.53 1.56
CA ALA A 525 -4.59 -27.23 2.78
C ALA A 525 -4.21 -26.26 3.91
N ASN A 526 -3.64 -25.11 3.54
CA ASN A 526 -3.29 -24.04 4.47
C ASN A 526 -4.39 -22.97 4.65
N ASN A 527 -5.64 -23.26 4.27
CA ASN A 527 -6.80 -22.38 4.44
C ASN A 527 -6.53 -20.92 4.01
N VAL A 528 -5.83 -20.71 2.89
CA VAL A 528 -5.58 -19.37 2.36
C VAL A 528 -6.92 -18.78 1.90
N PRO A 529 -7.26 -17.52 2.25
CA PRO A 529 -8.52 -16.90 1.83
C PRO A 529 -8.74 -17.00 0.31
N PRO A 530 -9.89 -17.53 -0.18
CA PRO A 530 -10.10 -17.75 -1.62
C PRO A 530 -10.00 -16.49 -2.48
N PHE A 531 -10.20 -15.30 -1.89
CA PHE A 531 -9.89 -14.02 -2.53
C PHE A 531 -8.42 -13.91 -2.97
N LEU A 532 -7.47 -14.21 -2.07
CA LEU A 532 -6.04 -14.16 -2.38
C LEU A 532 -5.66 -15.25 -3.39
N VAL A 533 -6.21 -16.47 -3.24
CA VAL A 533 -5.97 -17.58 -4.18
C VAL A 533 -6.41 -17.21 -5.60
N ARG A 534 -7.60 -16.61 -5.77
CA ARG A 534 -8.06 -16.09 -7.07
C ARG A 534 -7.10 -15.08 -7.65
N LYS A 535 -6.61 -14.14 -6.84
CA LYS A 535 -5.67 -13.10 -7.28
C LYS A 535 -4.35 -13.70 -7.79
N VAL A 536 -3.80 -14.71 -7.11
CA VAL A 536 -2.64 -15.48 -7.61
C VAL A 536 -2.94 -16.02 -8.99
N PHE A 537 -4.03 -16.79 -9.16
CA PHE A 537 -4.33 -17.43 -10.45
C PHE A 537 -4.69 -16.45 -11.57
N THR A 538 -5.33 -15.31 -11.26
CA THR A 538 -5.50 -14.22 -12.25
C THR A 538 -4.15 -13.72 -12.77
N GLN A 539 -3.17 -13.45 -11.89
CA GLN A 539 -1.84 -13.01 -12.34
C GLN A 539 -1.06 -14.11 -13.07
N ILE A 540 -1.21 -15.38 -12.66
CA ILE A 540 -0.58 -16.51 -13.37
C ILE A 540 -1.17 -16.68 -14.79
N PHE A 541 -2.49 -16.56 -14.95
CA PHE A 541 -3.12 -16.66 -16.27
C PHE A 541 -2.78 -15.45 -17.16
N SER A 542 -2.66 -14.25 -16.58
CA SER A 542 -2.12 -13.08 -17.28
C SER A 542 -0.67 -13.31 -17.73
N PHE A 543 0.21 -13.83 -16.86
CA PHE A 543 1.58 -14.20 -17.22
C PHE A 543 1.63 -15.25 -18.34
N ILE A 544 0.81 -16.31 -18.28
CA ILE A 544 0.67 -17.30 -19.36
C ILE A 544 0.25 -16.62 -20.67
N ASN A 545 -0.73 -15.71 -20.62
CA ASN A 545 -1.15 -14.92 -21.78
C ASN A 545 0.02 -14.13 -22.38
N VAL A 546 0.75 -13.37 -21.55
CA VAL A 546 1.90 -12.55 -21.95
C VAL A 546 2.98 -13.42 -22.61
N GLN A 547 3.41 -14.49 -21.93
CA GLN A 547 4.48 -15.38 -22.41
C GLN A 547 4.13 -16.03 -23.76
N LEU A 548 2.93 -16.59 -23.90
CA LEU A 548 2.53 -17.27 -25.13
C LEU A 548 2.25 -16.28 -26.27
N PHE A 549 1.60 -15.14 -25.99
CA PHE A 549 1.29 -14.13 -27.01
C PHE A 549 2.56 -13.46 -27.55
N ASN A 550 3.47 -13.02 -26.67
CA ASN A 550 4.74 -12.45 -27.07
C ASN A 550 5.59 -13.49 -27.84
N SER A 551 5.61 -14.75 -27.38
CA SER A 551 6.29 -15.85 -28.10
C SER A 551 5.71 -16.11 -29.49
N LEU A 552 4.41 -15.89 -29.69
CA LEU A 552 3.76 -16.02 -31.00
C LEU A 552 4.17 -14.87 -31.93
N LEU A 553 4.14 -13.62 -31.44
CA LEU A 553 4.47 -12.43 -32.22
C LEU A 553 5.94 -12.37 -32.64
N LEU A 554 6.86 -12.78 -31.74
CA LEU A 554 8.30 -12.74 -31.98
C LEU A 554 8.81 -13.87 -32.89
N ARG A 555 8.01 -14.93 -33.13
CA ARG A 555 8.47 -16.16 -33.78
C ARG A 555 7.58 -16.54 -34.96
N ARG A 556 7.95 -16.10 -36.15
CA ARG A 556 7.22 -16.35 -37.41
C ARG A 556 6.91 -17.84 -37.64
N GLU A 557 7.80 -18.74 -37.21
CA GLU A 557 7.64 -20.18 -37.37
C GLU A 557 6.62 -20.81 -36.39
N CYS A 558 6.21 -20.06 -35.36
CA CYS A 558 5.11 -20.43 -34.46
C CYS A 558 3.74 -20.12 -35.08
N CYS A 559 3.63 -19.12 -35.96
CA CYS A 559 2.38 -18.72 -36.64
C CYS A 559 1.96 -19.71 -37.75
N SER A 560 1.46 -20.88 -37.38
CA SER A 560 0.92 -21.89 -38.31
C SER A 560 -0.37 -22.52 -37.80
N PHE A 561 -1.22 -23.01 -38.71
CA PHE A 561 -2.47 -23.71 -38.36
C PHE A 561 -2.24 -24.89 -37.40
N SER A 562 -1.19 -25.69 -37.61
CA SER A 562 -0.86 -26.83 -36.74
C SER A 562 -0.41 -26.43 -35.34
N ASN A 563 0.30 -25.31 -35.20
CA ASN A 563 0.64 -24.77 -33.88
C ASN A 563 -0.59 -24.12 -33.23
N GLY A 564 -1.44 -23.45 -34.02
CA GLY A 564 -2.71 -22.90 -33.56
C GLY A 564 -3.62 -23.95 -32.95
N GLU A 565 -3.86 -25.07 -33.65
CA GLU A 565 -4.63 -26.20 -33.11
C GLU A 565 -3.97 -26.82 -31.86
N TYR A 566 -2.65 -26.91 -31.81
CA TYR A 566 -1.91 -27.40 -30.63
C TYR A 566 -2.07 -26.49 -29.40
N VAL A 567 -1.83 -25.18 -29.56
CA VAL A 567 -2.01 -24.20 -28.47
C VAL A 567 -3.48 -24.13 -28.06
N LYS A 568 -4.43 -24.22 -29.01
CA LYS A 568 -5.86 -24.27 -28.74
C LYS A 568 -6.26 -25.48 -27.89
N ALA A 569 -5.70 -26.66 -28.15
CA ALA A 569 -5.91 -27.84 -27.32
C ALA A 569 -5.37 -27.64 -25.90
N GLY A 570 -4.17 -27.06 -25.76
CA GLY A 570 -3.59 -26.73 -24.46
C GLY A 570 -4.35 -25.67 -23.66
N LEU A 571 -4.88 -24.65 -24.35
CA LEU A 571 -5.77 -23.65 -23.73
C LEU A 571 -7.09 -24.29 -23.25
N ALA A 572 -7.58 -25.36 -23.88
CA ALA A 572 -8.75 -26.08 -23.41
C ALA A 572 -8.48 -26.88 -22.12
N GLU A 573 -7.26 -27.39 -21.92
CA GLU A 573 -6.84 -27.99 -20.63
C GLU A 573 -6.83 -26.93 -19.51
N LEU A 574 -6.39 -25.70 -19.81
CA LEU A 574 -6.46 -24.58 -18.85
C LEU A 574 -7.91 -24.11 -18.59
N GLU A 575 -8.79 -24.14 -19.59
CA GLU A 575 -10.23 -23.87 -19.41
C GLU A 575 -10.88 -24.92 -18.51
N GLN A 576 -10.57 -26.20 -18.74
CA GLN A 576 -11.03 -27.33 -17.93
C GLN A 576 -10.56 -27.20 -16.47
N TRP A 577 -9.29 -26.85 -16.24
CA TRP A 577 -8.77 -26.60 -14.90
C TRP A 577 -9.52 -25.46 -14.19
N CYS A 578 -9.88 -24.38 -14.90
CA CYS A 578 -10.70 -23.30 -14.32
C CYS A 578 -12.10 -23.78 -13.90
N TYR A 579 -12.73 -24.70 -14.64
CA TYR A 579 -14.01 -25.31 -14.22
C TYR A 579 -13.85 -26.18 -12.96
N GLU A 580 -12.77 -26.97 -12.88
CA GLU A 580 -12.48 -27.85 -11.74
C GLU A 580 -12.07 -27.08 -10.47
N ALA A 581 -11.31 -25.99 -10.62
CA ALA A 581 -10.97 -25.08 -9.53
C ALA A 581 -12.18 -24.27 -9.03
N THR A 582 -13.25 -24.15 -9.84
CA THR A 582 -14.50 -23.42 -9.59
C THR A 582 -14.36 -21.90 -9.49
N GLU A 583 -15.49 -21.16 -9.57
CA GLU A 583 -15.54 -19.69 -9.44
C GLU A 583 -14.98 -19.16 -8.10
N GLU A 584 -14.94 -20.01 -7.07
CA GLU A 584 -14.37 -19.68 -5.75
C GLU A 584 -12.85 -19.45 -5.82
N TYR A 585 -12.11 -20.21 -6.64
CA TYR A 585 -10.65 -20.19 -6.69
C TYR A 585 -10.05 -19.77 -8.05
N ALA A 586 -10.76 -20.00 -9.16
CA ALA A 586 -10.33 -19.51 -10.48
C ALA A 586 -10.81 -18.07 -10.77
N GLY A 587 -12.01 -17.72 -10.33
CA GLY A 587 -12.61 -16.40 -10.58
C GLY A 587 -12.60 -16.04 -12.08
N SER A 588 -12.02 -14.88 -12.41
CA SER A 588 -11.89 -14.37 -13.78
C SER A 588 -10.57 -14.76 -14.48
N ALA A 589 -9.78 -15.70 -13.95
CA ALA A 589 -8.47 -16.04 -14.51
C ALA A 589 -8.53 -16.44 -16.01
N TRP A 590 -9.61 -17.09 -16.45
CA TRP A 590 -9.83 -17.46 -17.86
C TRP A 590 -9.94 -16.26 -18.83
N ASP A 591 -10.36 -15.10 -18.33
CA ASP A 591 -10.51 -13.89 -19.14
C ASP A 591 -9.16 -13.22 -19.45
N GLU A 592 -8.12 -13.47 -18.64
CA GLU A 592 -6.78 -12.94 -18.85
C GLU A 592 -6.09 -13.54 -20.09
N LEU A 593 -6.46 -14.76 -20.48
CA LEU A 593 -5.99 -15.45 -21.69
C LEU A 593 -6.56 -14.87 -23.01
N LYS A 594 -7.25 -13.72 -22.97
CA LYS A 594 -7.94 -13.12 -24.13
C LYS A 594 -7.06 -12.93 -25.37
N HIS A 595 -5.81 -12.45 -25.21
CA HIS A 595 -4.97 -12.11 -26.36
C HIS A 595 -4.45 -13.36 -27.07
N ILE A 596 -3.94 -14.35 -26.33
CA ILE A 596 -3.51 -15.63 -26.92
C ILE A 596 -4.70 -16.40 -27.51
N ARG A 597 -5.88 -16.38 -26.85
CA ARG A 597 -7.11 -17.00 -27.37
C ARG A 597 -7.56 -16.36 -28.68
N GLN A 598 -7.51 -15.03 -28.81
CA GLN A 598 -7.81 -14.32 -30.06
C GLN A 598 -6.81 -14.66 -31.18
N ALA A 599 -5.51 -14.60 -30.89
CA ALA A 599 -4.47 -14.87 -31.88
C ALA A 599 -4.50 -16.33 -32.38
N VAL A 600 -4.70 -17.29 -31.48
CA VAL A 600 -4.89 -18.70 -31.81
C VAL A 600 -6.19 -18.94 -32.58
N GLY A 601 -7.28 -18.27 -32.17
CA GLY A 601 -8.55 -18.30 -32.90
C GLY A 601 -8.42 -17.84 -34.36
N PHE A 602 -7.58 -16.84 -34.62
CA PHE A 602 -7.25 -16.39 -35.97
C PHE A 602 -6.41 -17.42 -36.76
N LEU A 603 -5.36 -17.99 -36.16
CA LEU A 603 -4.49 -19.00 -36.79
C LEU A 603 -5.22 -20.31 -37.17
N VAL A 604 -6.33 -20.61 -36.50
CA VAL A 604 -7.14 -21.81 -36.70
C VAL A 604 -8.24 -21.62 -37.76
N LEU A 605 -8.42 -20.41 -38.31
CA LEU A 605 -9.30 -20.21 -39.47
C LEU A 605 -8.71 -20.91 -40.70
N SER A 606 -9.52 -21.71 -41.39
CA SER A 606 -9.10 -22.31 -42.66
C SER A 606 -8.86 -21.24 -43.73
N ILE A 607 -8.01 -21.52 -44.71
CA ILE A 607 -7.76 -20.61 -45.86
C ILE A 607 -9.07 -20.25 -46.58
N GLN A 608 -10.05 -21.15 -46.63
CA GLN A 608 -11.38 -20.85 -47.19
C GLN A 608 -12.22 -19.92 -46.30
N GLN A 609 -12.11 -20.00 -44.97
CA GLN A 609 -12.75 -19.07 -44.05
C GLN A 609 -12.06 -17.71 -44.04
N LEU A 610 -10.72 -17.66 -44.04
CA LEU A 610 -9.95 -16.43 -44.19
C LEU A 610 -10.28 -15.74 -45.52
N TYR A 611 -10.21 -16.48 -46.64
CA TYR A 611 -10.61 -15.99 -47.95
C TYR A 611 -12.05 -15.47 -47.92
N ARG A 612 -13.01 -16.24 -47.41
CA ARG A 612 -14.42 -15.84 -47.35
C ARG A 612 -14.68 -14.68 -46.40
N ILE A 613 -13.94 -14.52 -45.31
CA ILE A 613 -14.00 -13.34 -44.44
C ILE A 613 -13.41 -12.13 -45.18
N SER A 614 -12.24 -12.26 -45.81
CA SER A 614 -11.59 -11.18 -46.56
C SER A 614 -12.34 -10.74 -47.82
N THR A 615 -13.11 -11.64 -48.47
CA THR A 615 -13.90 -11.34 -49.68
C THR A 615 -15.38 -11.07 -49.41
N MET A 616 -15.91 -11.40 -48.23
CA MET A 616 -17.28 -11.06 -47.79
C MET A 616 -17.29 -9.96 -46.72
N TYR A 617 -16.13 -9.44 -46.33
CA TYR A 617 -16.05 -8.24 -45.49
C TYR A 617 -16.75 -7.09 -46.22
N TRP A 618 -17.80 -6.59 -45.60
CA TRP A 618 -18.59 -5.48 -46.11
C TRP A 618 -18.76 -4.47 -44.99
N ASP A 619 -18.23 -3.27 -45.22
CA ASP A 619 -18.40 -2.13 -44.32
C ASP A 619 -19.80 -1.55 -44.53
N ASP A 620 -20.69 -1.69 -43.54
CA ASP A 620 -22.08 -1.22 -43.64
C ASP A 620 -22.23 0.31 -43.57
N LYS A 621 -21.16 1.01 -43.21
CA LYS A 621 -21.10 2.45 -43.02
C LYS A 621 -20.48 3.18 -44.22
N TYR A 622 -19.58 2.54 -44.97
CA TYR A 622 -18.89 3.11 -46.12
C TYR A 622 -18.99 2.28 -47.42
N GLY A 623 -19.59 1.09 -47.39
CA GLY A 623 -19.95 0.32 -48.58
C GLY A 623 -18.80 -0.41 -49.29
N THR A 624 -17.65 -0.60 -48.64
CA THR A 624 -16.46 -1.21 -49.26
C THR A 624 -16.57 -2.75 -49.29
N HIS A 625 -16.14 -3.36 -50.40
CA HIS A 625 -16.27 -4.81 -50.67
C HIS A 625 -14.99 -5.64 -50.40
N SER A 626 -13.96 -5.02 -49.81
CA SER A 626 -12.74 -5.68 -49.36
C SER A 626 -11.98 -4.76 -48.39
N VAL A 627 -10.98 -5.30 -47.70
CA VAL A 627 -10.00 -4.49 -46.97
C VAL A 627 -9.18 -3.70 -47.99
N SER A 628 -9.51 -2.44 -48.20
CA SER A 628 -8.85 -1.61 -49.22
C SER A 628 -7.39 -1.29 -48.83
N SER A 629 -6.58 -0.93 -49.83
CA SER A 629 -5.22 -0.39 -49.58
C SER A 629 -5.27 0.85 -48.67
N GLU A 630 -6.36 1.60 -48.71
CA GLU A 630 -6.64 2.72 -47.82
C GLU A 630 -6.94 2.28 -46.39
N VAL A 631 -7.64 1.17 -46.14
CA VAL A 631 -7.78 0.61 -44.78
C VAL A 631 -6.43 0.14 -44.24
N ILE A 632 -5.58 -0.49 -45.06
CA ILE A 632 -4.22 -0.89 -44.66
C ILE A 632 -3.33 0.34 -44.43
N SER A 633 -3.50 1.39 -45.24
CA SER A 633 -2.82 2.68 -45.05
C SER A 633 -3.30 3.38 -43.78
N ASN A 634 -4.60 3.37 -43.49
CA ASN A 634 -5.18 3.96 -42.29
C ASN A 634 -4.81 3.17 -41.03
N MET A 635 -4.71 1.84 -41.09
CA MET A 635 -4.13 1.03 -40.02
C MET A 635 -2.66 1.41 -39.78
N ARG A 636 -1.87 1.59 -40.85
CA ARG A 636 -0.48 2.07 -40.75
C ARG A 636 -0.39 3.47 -40.15
N VAL A 637 -1.27 4.39 -40.56
CA VAL A 637 -1.37 5.75 -40.04
C VAL A 637 -1.75 5.76 -38.56
N MET A 638 -2.80 5.02 -38.16
CA MET A 638 -3.21 4.89 -36.75
C MET A 638 -2.08 4.28 -35.89
N MET A 639 -1.36 3.27 -36.39
CA MET A 639 -0.19 2.71 -35.69
C MET A 639 0.96 3.72 -35.52
N THR A 640 1.11 4.70 -36.44
CA THR A 640 2.06 5.81 -36.28
C THR A 640 1.51 6.97 -35.43
N GLU A 641 0.20 7.23 -35.44
CA GLU A 641 -0.43 8.29 -34.63
C GLU A 641 -0.46 7.93 -33.14
N ASP A 642 -0.80 6.68 -32.78
CA ASP A 642 -0.72 6.21 -31.38
C ASP A 642 0.72 6.20 -30.85
N SER A 643 1.73 6.06 -31.72
CA SER A 643 3.15 6.12 -31.32
C SER A 643 3.60 7.50 -30.83
N GLY A 644 2.78 8.55 -31.03
CA GLY A 644 2.97 9.87 -30.41
C GLY A 644 2.68 9.91 -28.91
N ASN A 645 1.98 8.91 -28.35
CA ASN A 645 1.81 8.75 -26.91
C ASN A 645 2.91 7.84 -26.35
N ALA A 646 3.93 8.43 -25.71
CA ALA A 646 5.12 7.74 -25.20
C ALA A 646 4.89 6.64 -24.13
N VAL A 647 3.63 6.34 -23.77
CA VAL A 647 3.22 5.34 -22.77
C VAL A 647 2.78 4.01 -23.44
N SER A 648 2.52 3.98 -24.76
CA SER A 648 1.96 2.80 -25.46
C SER A 648 2.68 2.43 -26.76
N SER A 649 4.01 2.59 -26.81
CA SER A 649 4.83 2.27 -27.99
C SER A 649 5.20 0.78 -28.13
N SER A 650 4.86 -0.07 -27.16
CA SER A 650 5.14 -1.51 -27.20
C SER A 650 4.02 -2.31 -27.88
N PHE A 651 4.39 -3.16 -28.83
CA PHE A 651 3.49 -4.18 -29.41
C PHE A 651 3.47 -5.48 -28.60
N LEU A 652 4.37 -5.61 -27.61
CA LEU A 652 4.44 -6.72 -26.68
C LEU A 652 3.64 -6.40 -25.43
N LEU A 653 3.05 -7.44 -24.83
CA LEU A 653 2.39 -7.29 -23.52
C LEU A 653 3.43 -7.32 -22.41
N ASP A 654 3.24 -6.46 -21.40
CA ASP A 654 4.06 -6.44 -20.19
C ASP A 654 3.45 -7.33 -19.09
N ASP A 655 4.32 -7.95 -18.27
CA ASP A 655 3.92 -8.80 -17.14
C ASP A 655 3.79 -7.97 -15.86
N ASP A 656 2.59 -7.43 -15.61
CA ASP A 656 2.31 -6.66 -14.39
C ASP A 656 2.39 -7.53 -13.12
N SER A 657 3.51 -7.34 -12.41
CA SER A 657 3.81 -8.02 -11.15
C SER A 657 3.49 -7.17 -9.91
N SER A 658 2.70 -6.10 -10.05
CA SER A 658 2.14 -5.33 -8.93
C SER A 658 1.22 -6.17 -8.03
N ILE A 659 0.85 -5.65 -6.85
CA ILE A 659 -0.10 -6.30 -5.94
C ILE A 659 -1.53 -5.97 -6.39
N PRO A 660 -2.37 -6.95 -6.77
CA PRO A 660 -3.66 -6.69 -7.42
C PRO A 660 -4.83 -6.50 -6.43
N PHE A 661 -4.57 -6.10 -5.18
CA PHE A 661 -5.57 -5.92 -4.12
C PHE A 661 -5.10 -4.92 -3.05
N SER A 662 -6.03 -4.36 -2.30
CA SER A 662 -5.76 -3.58 -1.09
C SER A 662 -6.10 -4.34 0.20
N VAL A 663 -5.60 -3.85 1.35
CA VAL A 663 -5.96 -4.37 2.68
C VAL A 663 -7.48 -4.32 2.91
N ASP A 664 -8.15 -3.30 2.39
CA ASP A 664 -9.61 -3.16 2.49
C ASP A 664 -10.35 -4.22 1.68
N ASP A 665 -9.79 -4.71 0.58
CA ASP A 665 -10.41 -5.78 -0.22
C ASP A 665 -10.29 -7.15 0.47
N ILE A 666 -9.20 -7.37 1.20
CA ILE A 666 -9.05 -8.52 2.11
C ILE A 666 -10.13 -8.44 3.20
N SER A 667 -10.26 -7.29 3.87
CA SER A 667 -11.27 -7.08 4.93
C SER A 667 -12.71 -7.28 4.45
N LYS A 668 -13.06 -6.81 3.24
CA LYS A 668 -14.40 -6.99 2.65
C LYS A 668 -14.70 -8.42 2.17
N SER A 669 -13.67 -9.24 1.94
CA SER A 669 -13.82 -10.57 1.33
C SER A 669 -13.71 -11.74 2.33
N MET A 670 -13.12 -11.53 3.50
CA MET A 670 -13.04 -12.53 4.56
C MET A 670 -14.36 -12.64 5.35
N GLN A 671 -14.72 -13.87 5.73
CA GLN A 671 -15.86 -14.13 6.59
C GLN A 671 -15.58 -13.69 8.03
N GLN A 672 -16.63 -13.42 8.81
CA GLN A 672 -16.47 -13.00 10.21
C GLN A 672 -15.89 -14.14 11.06
N ILE A 673 -14.67 -13.93 11.56
CA ILE A 673 -13.96 -14.89 12.41
C ILE A 673 -14.34 -14.65 13.86
N ASP A 674 -15.15 -15.54 14.44
CA ASP A 674 -15.23 -15.63 15.89
C ASP A 674 -13.93 -16.23 16.43
N VAL A 675 -13.27 -15.50 17.33
CA VAL A 675 -11.99 -15.91 17.93
C VAL A 675 -12.21 -16.67 19.24
N ALA A 676 -13.41 -16.65 19.81
CA ALA A 676 -13.72 -17.30 21.10
C ALA A 676 -13.37 -18.80 21.07
N ASP A 677 -13.90 -19.53 20.07
CA ASP A 677 -13.88 -20.99 19.94
C ASP A 677 -12.50 -21.65 19.70
N ILE A 678 -11.41 -20.86 19.68
CA ILE A 678 -10.07 -21.39 19.38
C ILE A 678 -9.34 -21.74 20.67
N ASP A 679 -9.20 -23.05 20.88
CA ASP A 679 -8.40 -23.68 21.93
C ASP A 679 -6.93 -23.23 21.88
N PRO A 680 -6.30 -22.89 23.03
CA PRO A 680 -4.89 -22.57 23.08
C PRO A 680 -4.01 -23.82 22.86
N PRO A 681 -2.86 -23.67 22.14
CA PRO A 681 -1.86 -24.72 21.98
C PRO A 681 -1.31 -25.26 23.32
N PRO A 682 -0.77 -26.49 23.37
CA PRO A 682 -0.27 -27.11 24.61
C PRO A 682 0.72 -26.24 25.40
N LEU A 683 1.74 -25.71 24.72
CA LEU A 683 2.77 -24.83 25.31
C LEU A 683 2.22 -23.58 26.00
N ILE A 684 1.04 -23.13 25.58
CA ILE A 684 0.36 -21.95 26.13
C ILE A 684 -0.64 -22.38 27.22
N ARG A 685 -1.32 -23.51 27.03
CA ARG A 685 -2.27 -24.11 27.97
C ARG A 685 -1.64 -24.46 29.32
N GLU A 686 -0.38 -24.88 29.31
CA GLU A 686 0.37 -25.28 30.52
C GLU A 686 0.86 -24.10 31.37
N ASN A 687 0.85 -22.87 30.84
CA ASN A 687 1.38 -21.70 31.54
C ASN A 687 0.27 -20.80 32.13
N SER A 688 0.35 -20.56 33.44
CA SER A 688 -0.61 -19.73 34.21
C SER A 688 -0.82 -18.30 33.67
N GLY A 689 0.18 -17.71 33.00
CA GLY A 689 0.10 -16.38 32.40
C GLY A 689 -0.89 -16.28 31.22
N PHE A 690 -1.33 -17.42 30.68
CA PHE A 690 -2.24 -17.51 29.53
C PHE A 690 -3.65 -18.01 29.87
N GLY A 691 -4.01 -18.06 31.16
CA GLY A 691 -5.35 -18.50 31.59
C GLY A 691 -6.53 -17.73 30.98
N PHE A 692 -6.28 -16.52 30.45
CA PHE A 692 -7.27 -15.74 29.69
C PHE A 692 -7.62 -16.29 28.30
N LEU A 693 -6.82 -17.23 27.77
CA LEU A 693 -7.06 -17.90 26.49
C LEU A 693 -7.93 -19.15 26.61
N LEU A 694 -8.06 -19.70 27.82
CA LEU A 694 -8.85 -20.90 28.07
C LEU A 694 -10.34 -20.58 28.11
N PRO A 695 -11.21 -21.42 27.53
CA PRO A 695 -12.64 -21.33 27.78
C PRO A 695 -12.88 -21.51 29.29
N ARG A 696 -13.63 -20.58 29.91
CA ARG A 696 -14.08 -20.78 31.29
C ARG A 696 -15.01 -21.99 31.32
N SER A 697 -14.76 -22.94 32.22
CA SER A 697 -15.84 -23.82 32.68
C SER A 697 -16.90 -22.92 33.29
N GLU A 698 -18.12 -23.04 32.79
CA GLU A 698 -19.32 -22.70 33.58
C GLU A 698 -19.52 -23.74 34.70
#